data_AF-A0A3D5ZLY9-F1
#
_entry.id   AF-A0A3D5ZLY9-F1
#
_cell.length_a   1.000
_cell.length_b   1.000
_cell.length_c   1.000
_cell.angle_alpha   90.00
_cell.angle_beta   90.00
_cell.angle_gamma   90.00
#
_symmetry.space_group_name_H-M   'P 1'
#
loop_
_entity.id
_entity.type
_entity.pdbx_description
1 polymer ?
#
loop_
_entity_poly.entity_id
_entity_poly.type
_entity_poly.pdbx_seq_one_letter_code
_entity_poly.pdbx_strand_id
1 'polypeptide(L)'
;MKKTRYLFLLAVIFAVCLTLCACVHTGGTAEVKELIVERSMFSGLKQGDSIDMDKVSVHLTYTDGRYAEVADKCVFELDNELYNGQPLTVGEHCFSAKYPLTDGKYYVANVVFSVAEEVEPDPDPNPDPTPDPQPHEHNFGSWQAEVAPTCTSLGTVAHKDCLSCGKHFDAEDNEIADIAIPMNPNAHDFGVWVNEVSATIFSDGIVAHKDCNRCKKHFDGNGAELPSIVSPRITPTYDDIIRNFSLSTYDTQGYDIANPARNLFVRVVTSGSYSGTLEVQTQPMSGGSGVYAIALPRIDFRTNIVVRTTLSTNNAQGVSLFDGGYVAANGTILTLLSDGTKVVAALSNAGGETLQTVELTDGNIICGANGVTLYVQGIQYTSMYLSSMVGMNISAEEAASQQLQLGQSTSGNLASYSVVYDYADDDMNIVASDLANLLEEVSGLFYNVFGTYDGSVVKPDSHYIVLGGNLAKRNGLQNFGLTQTNGYNIKQKHTNLYVYSPTSYGTIKGVYGLLAQLADFEFFAADTYTFDNSSTLTVMSDYELAANFDFNYSVAGTAEAAYNKLYAYRLGMISDWLAFSGAGVNVSSNVHNYLDILPYETYGTAHPQWYTYKSDAGTYVLNPDATDSVMVGAVVNSLKQVLAAKPRQEIFVFGQADTQYGPNVADYLAFVNAVTADVDVYLQTNEPNRQIIVAMLAYNGTFVPPQNGSFFVGTNAKAAVMFAPVGGKHNKAYDSSDNKQKNTSTGEFDNETIAERLNEWSALPGATVLSWLYGTDYFNYMMPFDTLSAMQANVRLARSAGNELLFYQLQTYGGTTVGSDWQRLKLYVASKLAKNADASVDGLIDDFCNAYFGVAAGEMKQLLATERTDLYKNRNASGNADWYGLINGSELLFNKKCFPLATVNGYMKRIDNAKAKVQAACANGNITVAERDRLLARIDIESLTFRYILVSVHGYTRYDKSIDSFKAFARSLGVVALGETVAN
;
A
#
# COMPACT_ATOMS: atom_id res chain seq x y z
N MET A 1 -86.72 3.57 37.59
CA MET A 1 -86.68 4.49 38.76
C MET A 1 -85.22 4.76 39.10
N LYS A 2 -84.79 6.05 39.18
CA LYS A 2 -83.59 6.54 39.93
C LYS A 2 -82.23 6.00 39.41
N LYS A 3 -81.15 6.73 39.15
CA LYS A 3 -80.62 8.09 39.41
C LYS A 3 -79.51 8.30 38.34
N THR A 4 -79.38 9.42 37.61
CA THR A 4 -78.62 10.65 37.97
C THR A 4 -77.23 10.36 38.58
N ARG A 5 -76.07 10.93 38.20
CA ARG A 5 -75.75 12.27 37.64
C ARG A 5 -74.19 12.46 37.57
N TYR A 6 -73.74 13.40 36.72
CA TYR A 6 -72.49 14.21 36.78
C TYR A 6 -71.13 13.52 36.56
N LEU A 7 -70.19 13.93 35.68
CA LEU A 7 -69.85 15.20 35.03
C LEU A 7 -69.49 16.33 36.02
N PHE A 8 -68.21 16.47 36.40
CA PHE A 8 -67.42 17.72 36.47
C PHE A 8 -66.08 17.55 37.23
N LEU A 9 -65.08 18.38 36.82
CA LEU A 9 -63.65 18.50 37.22
C LEU A 9 -62.71 17.43 36.66
N LEU A 10 -61.82 17.63 35.68
CA LEU A 10 -61.18 18.82 35.08
C LEU A 10 -60.36 19.70 36.05
N ALA A 11 -59.05 19.73 35.77
CA ALA A 11 -57.99 20.62 36.28
C ALA A 11 -57.53 20.27 37.72
N VAL A 12 -56.25 20.05 38.04
CA VAL A 12 -55.02 20.84 37.80
C VAL A 12 -53.87 19.86 38.15
N ILE A 13 -52.82 19.62 37.34
CA ILE A 13 -51.49 20.28 37.29
C ILE A 13 -50.79 19.58 36.08
N PHE A 14 -50.52 20.18 34.92
CA PHE A 14 -49.59 21.27 34.57
C PHE A 14 -48.09 20.92 34.75
N ALA A 15 -47.45 20.68 33.60
CA ALA A 15 -46.10 21.08 33.20
C ALA A 15 -44.87 20.64 34.04
N VAL A 16 -44.01 19.81 33.43
CA VAL A 16 -42.58 20.13 33.20
C VAL A 16 -42.10 19.43 31.90
N CYS A 17 -41.60 20.26 30.97
CA CYS A 17 -40.66 20.03 29.86
C CYS A 17 -40.95 19.00 28.74
N LEU A 18 -41.15 19.48 27.50
CA LEU A 18 -40.06 19.54 26.51
C LEU A 18 -40.48 20.26 25.22
N THR A 19 -39.69 21.27 24.87
CA THR A 19 -39.58 21.95 23.58
C THR A 19 -38.84 21.10 22.54
N LEU A 20 -39.11 21.39 21.26
CA LEU A 20 -38.41 21.01 20.02
C LEU A 20 -38.96 19.78 19.28
N CYS A 21 -39.93 20.01 18.39
CA CYS A 21 -39.74 19.72 16.97
C CYS A 21 -40.85 20.38 16.14
N ALA A 22 -40.45 21.22 15.19
CA ALA A 22 -41.29 21.70 14.10
C ALA A 22 -40.73 21.15 12.78
N CYS A 23 -41.67 20.72 11.93
CA CYS A 23 -41.55 20.44 10.48
C CYS A 23 -40.98 19.06 10.08
N VAL A 24 -41.56 18.27 9.16
CA VAL A 24 -42.85 18.27 8.45
C VAL A 24 -42.95 16.98 7.59
N HIS A 25 -44.16 16.42 7.51
CA HIS A 25 -44.78 15.57 6.46
C HIS A 25 -44.42 14.08 6.29
N THR A 26 -45.39 13.31 6.77
CA THR A 26 -45.95 12.03 6.31
C THR A 26 -45.78 11.72 4.82
N GLY A 27 -45.04 10.65 4.54
CA GLY A 27 -45.26 9.78 3.40
C GLY A 27 -46.59 9.02 3.50
N GLY A 28 -47.10 8.59 2.35
CA GLY A 28 -48.42 8.01 2.17
C GLY A 28 -48.69 6.77 3.03
N THR A 29 -49.95 6.63 3.44
CA THR A 29 -50.48 5.47 4.14
C THR A 29 -50.51 4.25 3.21
N ALA A 30 -49.75 3.20 3.54
CA ALA A 30 -49.86 1.92 2.86
C ALA A 30 -51.26 1.32 3.10
N GLU A 31 -51.86 0.73 2.07
CA GLU A 31 -53.17 0.10 2.19
C GLU A 31 -53.04 -1.23 2.96
N VAL A 32 -54.02 -1.48 3.84
CA VAL A 32 -54.16 -2.74 4.59
C VAL A 32 -54.44 -3.87 3.59
N LYS A 33 -53.67 -4.95 3.69
CA LYS A 33 -53.76 -6.14 2.84
C LYS A 33 -54.72 -7.19 3.41
N GLU A 34 -54.51 -7.62 4.64
CA GLU A 34 -55.34 -8.65 5.30
C GLU A 34 -55.16 -8.66 6.83
N LEU A 35 -56.12 -9.27 7.54
CA LEU A 35 -56.06 -9.58 8.97
C LEU A 35 -55.69 -11.06 9.14
N ILE A 36 -54.76 -11.38 10.04
CA ILE A 36 -54.28 -12.75 10.29
C ILE A 36 -54.33 -13.03 11.79
N VAL A 37 -54.80 -14.21 12.16
CA VAL A 37 -54.71 -14.77 13.53
C VAL A 37 -53.67 -15.88 13.52
N GLU A 38 -52.72 -15.86 14.45
CA GLU A 38 -51.72 -16.92 14.54
C GLU A 38 -52.35 -18.23 15.04
N ARG A 39 -52.05 -19.35 14.37
CA ARG A 39 -52.71 -20.65 14.62
C ARG A 39 -52.07 -21.48 15.75
N SER A 40 -50.87 -21.09 16.20
CA SER A 40 -50.02 -21.88 17.10
C SER A 40 -50.66 -22.18 18.45
N MET A 41 -51.50 -21.28 18.95
CA MET A 41 -52.17 -21.43 20.26
C MET A 41 -53.41 -22.33 20.26
N PHE A 42 -53.93 -22.70 19.09
CA PHE A 42 -55.15 -23.52 18.97
C PHE A 42 -54.87 -25.03 18.88
N SER A 43 -53.60 -25.45 19.03
CA SER A 43 -53.21 -26.87 19.02
C SER A 43 -53.16 -27.46 20.43
N GLY A 44 -53.74 -28.65 20.61
CA GLY A 44 -53.63 -29.43 21.85
C GLY A 44 -54.62 -29.07 22.96
N LEU A 45 -55.64 -28.26 22.65
CA LEU A 45 -56.72 -27.90 23.57
C LEU A 45 -57.62 -29.11 23.87
N LYS A 46 -57.99 -29.28 25.13
CA LYS A 46 -58.82 -30.39 25.64
C LYS A 46 -60.19 -29.89 26.12
N GLN A 47 -61.12 -30.82 26.30
CA GLN A 47 -62.44 -30.49 26.83
C GLN A 47 -62.34 -29.76 28.17
N GLY A 48 -62.99 -28.60 28.28
CA GLY A 48 -62.97 -27.78 29.50
C GLY A 48 -61.95 -26.64 29.50
N ASP A 49 -60.99 -26.62 28.57
CA ASP A 49 -60.06 -25.50 28.41
C ASP A 49 -60.79 -24.22 27.95
N SER A 50 -60.24 -23.05 28.28
CA SER A 50 -60.65 -21.76 27.71
C SER A 50 -59.50 -21.15 26.88
N ILE A 51 -59.85 -20.36 25.87
CA ILE A 51 -58.88 -19.63 25.04
C ILE A 51 -58.35 -18.45 25.86
N ASP A 52 -57.04 -18.47 26.11
CA ASP A 52 -56.32 -17.41 26.81
C ASP A 52 -56.14 -16.20 25.89
N MET A 53 -56.98 -15.18 26.07
CA MET A 53 -57.03 -13.99 25.22
C MET A 53 -55.76 -13.15 25.27
N ASP A 54 -54.97 -13.22 26.35
CA ASP A 54 -53.70 -12.50 26.47
C ASP A 54 -52.59 -13.10 25.59
N LYS A 55 -52.82 -14.31 25.05
CA LYS A 55 -51.91 -15.01 24.13
C LYS A 55 -52.39 -15.00 22.68
N VAL A 56 -53.55 -14.41 22.39
CA VAL A 56 -54.07 -14.30 21.03
C VAL A 56 -53.38 -13.16 20.30
N SER A 57 -52.49 -13.51 19.37
CA SER A 57 -51.84 -12.55 18.46
C SER A 57 -52.68 -12.37 17.18
N VAL A 58 -52.97 -11.12 16.84
CA VAL A 58 -53.76 -10.75 15.66
C VAL A 58 -53.11 -9.58 14.93
N HIS A 59 -52.69 -9.81 13.69
CA HIS A 59 -51.93 -8.83 12.92
C HIS A 59 -52.71 -8.31 11.70
N LEU A 60 -52.70 -6.98 11.52
CA LEU A 60 -52.97 -6.37 10.21
C LEU A 60 -51.68 -6.29 9.42
N THR A 61 -51.69 -6.81 8.19
CA THR A 61 -50.56 -6.68 7.27
C THR A 61 -50.84 -5.59 6.24
N TYR A 62 -49.79 -4.89 5.80
CA TYR A 62 -49.87 -3.83 4.81
C TYR A 62 -49.20 -4.26 3.51
N THR A 63 -49.59 -3.62 2.41
CA THR A 63 -49.06 -3.91 1.06
C THR A 63 -47.55 -3.68 0.90
N ASP A 64 -46.92 -2.94 1.82
CA ASP A 64 -45.47 -2.70 1.90
C ASP A 64 -44.73 -3.69 2.82
N GLY A 65 -45.42 -4.74 3.29
CA GLY A 65 -44.85 -5.81 4.10
C GLY A 65 -44.78 -5.52 5.60
N ARG A 66 -45.18 -4.33 6.05
CA ARG A 66 -45.32 -4.04 7.49
C ARG A 66 -46.50 -4.80 8.09
N TYR A 67 -46.47 -5.04 9.41
CA TYR A 67 -47.63 -5.50 10.16
C TYR A 67 -47.81 -4.73 11.47
N ALA A 68 -49.02 -4.77 12.03
CA ALA A 68 -49.35 -4.17 13.31
C ALA A 68 -50.21 -5.13 14.16
N GLU A 69 -49.84 -5.28 15.44
CA GLU A 69 -50.66 -5.96 16.45
C GLU A 69 -51.93 -5.18 16.75
N VAL A 70 -53.07 -5.86 16.64
CA VAL A 70 -54.40 -5.28 16.81
C VAL A 70 -55.37 -6.17 17.59
N ALA A 71 -54.86 -7.17 18.32
CA ALA A 71 -55.69 -8.03 19.15
C ALA A 71 -56.54 -7.22 20.16
N ASP A 72 -55.97 -6.17 20.75
CA ASP A 72 -56.63 -5.25 21.70
C ASP A 72 -57.80 -4.45 21.10
N LYS A 73 -57.90 -4.40 19.76
CA LYS A 73 -58.90 -3.66 19.00
C LYS A 73 -59.92 -4.56 18.30
N CYS A 74 -59.77 -5.88 18.41
CA CYS A 74 -60.66 -6.85 17.77
C CYS A 74 -61.84 -7.25 18.67
N VAL A 75 -62.95 -7.62 18.04
CA VAL A 75 -64.04 -8.37 18.68
C VAL A 75 -63.85 -9.84 18.35
N PHE A 76 -63.86 -10.70 19.37
CA PHE A 76 -63.62 -12.13 19.22
C PHE A 76 -64.91 -12.94 19.34
N GLU A 77 -65.10 -13.87 18.43
CA GLU A 77 -66.23 -14.80 18.41
C GLU A 77 -65.75 -16.25 18.35
N LEU A 78 -66.46 -17.14 19.04
CA LEU A 78 -66.31 -18.59 18.92
C LEU A 78 -67.64 -19.14 18.41
N ASP A 79 -67.62 -19.85 17.29
CA ASP A 79 -68.80 -20.42 16.63
C ASP A 79 -69.92 -19.40 16.35
N ASN A 80 -69.51 -18.17 15.99
CA ASN A 80 -70.37 -17.00 15.75
C ASN A 80 -71.08 -16.42 16.98
N GLU A 81 -70.64 -16.76 18.20
CA GLU A 81 -71.05 -16.09 19.43
C GLU A 81 -69.89 -15.35 20.08
N LEU A 82 -70.17 -14.22 20.76
CA LEU A 82 -69.15 -13.39 21.40
C LEU A 82 -68.36 -14.19 22.45
N TYR A 83 -67.04 -14.28 22.27
CA TYR A 83 -66.18 -15.02 23.18
C TYR A 83 -65.90 -14.21 24.45
N ASN A 84 -66.36 -14.72 25.59
CA ASN A 84 -66.19 -14.11 26.92
C ASN A 84 -65.50 -15.07 27.91
N GLY A 85 -64.59 -15.92 27.44
CA GLY A 85 -63.88 -16.89 28.29
C GLY A 85 -64.68 -18.17 28.57
N GLN A 86 -65.63 -18.54 27.70
CA GLN A 86 -66.40 -19.78 27.85
C GLN A 86 -65.49 -21.01 27.64
N PRO A 87 -65.70 -22.12 28.38
CA PRO A 87 -64.95 -23.35 28.19
C PRO A 87 -65.33 -24.06 26.89
N LEU A 88 -64.36 -24.75 26.29
CA LEU A 88 -64.49 -25.46 25.02
C LEU A 88 -65.13 -26.83 25.20
N THR A 89 -65.94 -27.23 24.22
CA THR A 89 -66.58 -28.55 24.19
C THR A 89 -65.84 -29.50 23.24
N VAL A 90 -66.08 -30.80 23.35
CA VAL A 90 -65.53 -31.76 22.37
C VAL A 90 -66.17 -31.50 21.01
N GLY A 91 -65.34 -31.29 19.99
CA GLY A 91 -65.81 -30.98 18.63
C GLY A 91 -64.88 -30.05 17.86
N GLU A 92 -65.31 -29.68 16.64
CA GLU A 92 -64.65 -28.66 15.82
C GLU A 92 -65.24 -27.28 16.14
N HIS A 93 -64.36 -26.30 16.38
CA HIS A 93 -64.70 -24.94 16.76
C HIS A 93 -64.08 -23.93 15.78
N CYS A 94 -64.79 -22.83 15.51
CA CYS A 94 -64.33 -21.74 14.66
C CYS A 94 -64.16 -20.45 15.46
N PHE A 95 -62.91 -20.06 15.71
CA PHE A 95 -62.57 -18.79 16.35
C PHE A 95 -62.38 -17.70 15.30
N SER A 96 -63.03 -16.54 15.50
CA SER A 96 -63.05 -15.42 14.55
C SER A 96 -62.60 -14.14 15.25
N ALA A 97 -61.59 -13.45 14.70
CA ALA A 97 -61.19 -12.11 15.12
C ALA A 97 -61.75 -11.07 14.12
N LYS A 98 -62.48 -10.08 14.63
CA LYS A 98 -63.12 -9.02 13.83
C LYS A 98 -62.54 -7.65 14.18
N TYR A 99 -61.79 -7.06 13.26
CA TYR A 99 -61.23 -5.71 13.41
C TYR A 99 -62.19 -4.66 12.82
N PRO A 100 -62.68 -3.67 13.60
CA PRO A 100 -63.67 -2.68 13.15
C PRO A 100 -63.07 -1.63 12.22
N LEU A 101 -63.79 -1.29 11.15
CA LEU A 101 -63.46 -0.24 10.20
C LEU A 101 -64.31 1.02 10.40
N THR A 102 -63.80 2.14 9.92
CA THR A 102 -64.42 3.47 10.07
C THR A 102 -65.77 3.61 9.36
N ASP A 103 -66.11 2.72 8.42
CA ASP A 103 -67.39 2.68 7.71
C ASP A 103 -68.44 1.74 8.35
N GLY A 104 -68.12 1.14 9.50
CA GLY A 104 -69.00 0.21 10.22
C GLY A 104 -68.93 -1.25 9.75
N LYS A 105 -67.96 -1.61 8.91
CA LYS A 105 -67.65 -2.99 8.52
C LYS A 105 -66.48 -3.57 9.33
N TYR A 106 -66.14 -4.84 9.10
CA TYR A 106 -65.04 -5.53 9.77
C TYR A 106 -64.10 -6.21 8.78
N TYR A 107 -62.81 -6.22 9.07
CA TYR A 107 -61.92 -7.28 8.59
C TYR A 107 -62.07 -8.50 9.50
N VAL A 108 -62.17 -9.69 8.92
CA VAL A 108 -62.44 -10.93 9.66
C VAL A 108 -61.40 -11.98 9.32
N ALA A 109 -60.81 -12.59 10.34
CA ALA A 109 -59.87 -13.69 10.22
C ALA A 109 -60.35 -14.87 11.08
N ASN A 110 -60.39 -16.06 10.49
CA ASN A 110 -60.96 -17.26 11.11
C ASN A 110 -59.91 -18.37 11.28
N VAL A 111 -59.95 -19.05 12.42
CA VAL A 111 -59.17 -20.25 12.72
C VAL A 111 -60.14 -21.36 13.13
N VAL A 112 -60.08 -22.47 12.40
CA VAL A 112 -60.84 -23.69 12.72
C VAL A 112 -59.90 -24.69 13.39
N PHE A 113 -60.31 -25.24 14.52
CA PHE A 113 -59.53 -26.21 15.31
C PHE A 113 -60.45 -27.24 15.98
N SER A 114 -59.89 -28.38 16.43
CA SER A 114 -60.67 -29.47 17.03
C SER A 114 -60.19 -29.79 18.46
N VAL A 115 -61.14 -30.06 19.35
CA VAL A 115 -60.91 -30.39 20.77
C VAL A 115 -61.28 -31.85 21.03
N ALA A 116 -60.37 -32.62 21.65
CA ALA A 116 -60.51 -34.06 21.88
C ALA A 116 -60.85 -34.42 23.34
N GLU A 117 -61.47 -35.59 23.56
CA GLU A 117 -61.83 -36.14 24.88
C GLU A 117 -60.62 -36.83 25.55
N GLU A 118 -60.45 -36.64 26.86
CA GLU A 118 -59.30 -37.15 27.62
C GLU A 118 -59.52 -38.58 28.14
N VAL A 119 -58.57 -39.48 27.90
CA VAL A 119 -58.59 -40.89 28.36
C VAL A 119 -57.46 -41.11 29.37
N GLU A 120 -57.82 -41.38 30.63
CA GLU A 120 -56.92 -41.74 31.73
C GLU A 120 -56.48 -43.22 31.66
N PRO A 121 -55.19 -43.57 31.86
CA PRO A 121 -54.75 -44.94 32.09
C PRO A 121 -54.36 -45.25 33.56
N ASP A 122 -54.82 -46.44 33.98
CA ASP A 122 -54.68 -47.16 35.27
C ASP A 122 -53.21 -47.52 35.64
N PRO A 123 -52.81 -47.59 36.93
CA PRO A 123 -51.44 -47.87 37.37
C PRO A 123 -51.22 -49.33 37.82
N ASP A 124 -49.99 -49.84 37.67
CA ASP A 124 -49.55 -51.11 38.29
C ASP A 124 -48.04 -51.01 38.67
N PRO A 125 -47.46 -51.90 39.51
CA PRO A 125 -47.13 -51.57 40.89
C PRO A 125 -45.62 -51.75 41.19
N ASN A 126 -45.11 -51.13 42.26
CA ASN A 126 -43.74 -51.36 42.74
C ASN A 126 -43.76 -51.95 44.17
N PRO A 127 -42.90 -52.94 44.50
CA PRO A 127 -43.02 -53.71 45.72
C PRO A 127 -42.26 -53.10 46.91
N ASP A 128 -42.97 -53.06 48.03
CA ASP A 128 -42.62 -53.11 49.46
C ASP A 128 -41.14 -53.02 49.90
N PRO A 129 -40.80 -52.07 50.81
CA PRO A 129 -39.63 -52.18 51.67
C PRO A 129 -39.99 -52.55 53.13
N THR A 130 -39.09 -53.37 53.68
CA THR A 130 -38.98 -53.95 55.02
C THR A 130 -39.08 -52.97 56.22
N PRO A 131 -39.34 -53.49 57.45
CA PRO A 131 -39.88 -52.71 58.57
C PRO A 131 -38.86 -51.91 59.39
N ASP A 132 -39.40 -50.85 59.99
CA ASP A 132 -38.82 -49.75 60.78
C ASP A 132 -38.01 -50.18 62.04
N PRO A 133 -36.82 -49.60 62.30
CA PRO A 133 -36.18 -49.63 63.61
C PRO A 133 -36.58 -48.42 64.47
N GLN A 134 -36.98 -48.73 65.71
CA GLN A 134 -37.36 -47.84 66.83
C GLN A 134 -36.76 -46.40 66.85
N PRO A 135 -37.54 -45.39 67.28
CA PRO A 135 -37.16 -43.98 67.23
C PRO A 135 -35.97 -43.66 68.14
N HIS A 136 -34.97 -42.97 67.59
CA HIS A 136 -33.91 -42.29 68.33
C HIS A 136 -34.24 -40.80 68.42
N GLU A 137 -33.81 -40.13 69.50
CA GLU A 137 -33.96 -38.67 69.58
C GLU A 137 -33.10 -37.98 68.52
N HIS A 138 -33.72 -37.10 67.72
CA HIS A 138 -33.03 -36.34 66.69
C HIS A 138 -32.23 -35.18 67.31
N ASN A 139 -30.93 -35.13 67.02
CA ASN A 139 -30.07 -33.98 67.33
C ASN A 139 -29.82 -33.17 66.05
N PHE A 140 -30.45 -32.01 65.92
CA PHE A 140 -30.38 -31.20 64.70
C PHE A 140 -29.16 -30.27 64.69
N GLY A 141 -28.50 -30.19 63.54
CA GLY A 141 -27.46 -29.22 63.23
C GLY A 141 -28.00 -27.80 62.97
N SER A 142 -27.14 -26.92 62.46
CA SER A 142 -27.53 -25.54 62.12
C SER A 142 -28.48 -25.50 60.92
N TRP A 143 -29.38 -24.51 60.91
CA TRP A 143 -30.31 -24.27 59.82
C TRP A 143 -29.57 -23.83 58.54
N GLN A 144 -29.83 -24.52 57.43
CA GLN A 144 -29.40 -24.15 56.09
C GLN A 144 -30.53 -23.37 55.40
N ALA A 145 -30.23 -22.15 54.95
CA ALA A 145 -31.19 -21.34 54.21
C ALA A 145 -31.42 -21.90 52.80
N GLU A 146 -32.58 -21.60 52.22
CA GLU A 146 -32.91 -22.00 50.85
C GLU A 146 -31.92 -21.39 49.86
N VAL A 147 -31.48 -22.22 48.91
CA VAL A 147 -30.72 -21.81 47.73
C VAL A 147 -31.61 -22.00 46.52
N ALA A 148 -32.01 -20.92 45.86
CA ALA A 148 -32.85 -21.00 44.67
C ALA A 148 -32.13 -21.74 43.52
N PRO A 149 -32.85 -22.52 42.68
CA PRO A 149 -32.27 -23.15 41.50
C PRO A 149 -31.88 -22.10 40.44
N THR A 150 -30.86 -22.42 39.65
CA THR A 150 -30.44 -21.60 38.49
C THR A 150 -30.70 -22.34 37.18
N CYS A 151 -30.45 -21.72 36.03
CA CYS A 151 -30.56 -22.39 34.73
C CYS A 151 -29.48 -23.46 34.47
N THR A 152 -28.58 -23.72 35.42
CA THR A 152 -27.50 -24.72 35.30
C THR A 152 -27.27 -25.56 36.55
N SER A 153 -27.96 -25.27 37.67
CA SER A 153 -27.74 -25.96 38.95
C SER A 153 -29.04 -26.09 39.74
N LEU A 154 -29.19 -27.21 40.44
CA LEU A 154 -30.29 -27.46 41.37
C LEU A 154 -30.25 -26.43 42.52
N GLY A 155 -31.42 -26.11 43.05
CA GLY A 155 -31.55 -25.40 44.30
C GLY A 155 -31.63 -26.37 45.47
N THR A 156 -31.71 -25.84 46.68
CA THR A 156 -31.91 -26.64 47.89
C THR A 156 -32.93 -25.94 48.78
N VAL A 157 -33.96 -26.64 49.24
CA VAL A 157 -34.92 -26.08 50.20
C VAL A 157 -34.22 -25.82 51.53
N ALA A 158 -34.75 -24.88 52.31
CA ALA A 158 -34.22 -24.63 53.65
C ALA A 158 -34.46 -25.85 54.55
N HIS A 159 -33.43 -26.34 55.22
CA HIS A 159 -33.49 -27.56 56.02
C HIS A 159 -32.47 -27.53 57.17
N LYS A 160 -32.62 -28.45 58.13
CA LYS A 160 -31.60 -28.80 59.12
C LYS A 160 -31.33 -30.29 59.08
N ASP A 161 -30.07 -30.67 59.25
CA ASP A 161 -29.65 -32.07 59.22
C ASP A 161 -29.66 -32.66 60.62
N CYS A 162 -30.19 -33.88 60.78
CA CYS A 162 -29.95 -34.62 62.01
C CYS A 162 -28.52 -35.18 61.99
N LEU A 163 -27.70 -34.75 62.95
CA LEU A 163 -26.30 -35.18 63.08
C LEU A 163 -26.15 -36.69 63.37
N SER A 164 -27.21 -37.34 63.82
CA SER A 164 -27.22 -38.76 64.18
C SER A 164 -27.57 -39.68 63.00
N CYS A 165 -28.56 -39.32 62.19
CA CYS A 165 -29.05 -40.17 61.09
C CYS A 165 -28.79 -39.61 59.69
N GLY A 166 -28.34 -38.36 59.56
CA GLY A 166 -28.05 -37.71 58.28
C GLY A 166 -29.28 -37.34 57.45
N LYS A 167 -30.50 -37.52 57.99
CA LYS A 167 -31.75 -37.14 57.34
C LYS A 167 -32.02 -35.64 57.49
N HIS A 168 -32.75 -35.06 56.54
CA HIS A 168 -33.05 -33.63 56.47
C HIS A 168 -34.43 -33.34 57.07
N PHE A 169 -34.59 -32.20 57.74
CA PHE A 169 -35.84 -31.84 58.42
C PHE A 169 -36.20 -30.36 58.19
N ASP A 170 -37.51 -30.06 58.21
CA ASP A 170 -38.03 -28.70 58.09
C ASP A 170 -37.92 -27.91 59.42
N ALA A 171 -38.46 -26.69 59.45
CA ALA A 171 -38.43 -25.85 60.66
C ALA A 171 -39.27 -26.47 61.79
N GLU A 172 -40.28 -27.27 61.45
CA GLU A 172 -41.26 -27.92 62.31
C GLU A 172 -40.88 -29.38 62.71
N ASP A 173 -39.66 -29.83 62.40
CA ASP A 173 -39.12 -31.16 62.73
C ASP A 173 -39.73 -32.33 61.92
N ASN A 174 -40.37 -32.07 60.77
CA ASN A 174 -40.79 -33.14 59.85
C ASN A 174 -39.65 -33.54 58.90
N GLU A 175 -39.48 -34.84 58.64
CA GLU A 175 -38.45 -35.34 57.73
C GLU A 175 -38.75 -34.93 56.27
N ILE A 176 -37.76 -34.32 55.62
CA ILE A 176 -37.76 -33.97 54.19
C ILE A 176 -36.96 -35.04 53.45
N ALA A 177 -37.64 -35.84 52.63
CA ALA A 177 -36.99 -36.93 51.88
C ALA A 177 -36.09 -36.45 50.74
N ASP A 178 -36.42 -35.31 50.11
CA ASP A 178 -35.63 -34.70 49.04
C ASP A 178 -35.53 -33.19 49.27
N ILE A 179 -34.30 -32.71 49.43
CA ILE A 179 -34.01 -31.29 49.64
C ILE A 179 -33.71 -30.57 48.32
N ALA A 180 -33.60 -31.26 47.19
CA ALA A 180 -33.25 -30.66 45.91
C ALA A 180 -34.46 -29.95 45.27
N ILE A 181 -34.28 -28.69 44.90
CA ILE A 181 -35.21 -27.98 44.03
C ILE A 181 -34.74 -28.19 42.58
N PRO A 182 -35.59 -28.72 41.69
CA PRO A 182 -35.23 -28.92 40.29
C PRO A 182 -34.69 -27.65 39.63
N MET A 183 -33.78 -27.84 38.67
CA MET A 183 -33.20 -26.75 37.88
C MET A 183 -34.34 -25.94 37.26
N ASN A 184 -34.30 -24.61 37.38
CA ASN A 184 -35.23 -23.74 36.69
C ASN A 184 -34.60 -23.30 35.36
N PRO A 185 -35.01 -23.89 34.22
CA PRO A 185 -34.40 -23.58 32.92
C PRO A 185 -34.51 -22.10 32.55
N ASN A 186 -35.47 -21.36 33.12
CA ASN A 186 -35.72 -19.95 32.83
C ASN A 186 -34.96 -18.97 33.76
N ALA A 187 -34.19 -19.46 34.74
CA ALA A 187 -33.45 -18.63 35.70
C ALA A 187 -32.10 -18.13 35.14
N HIS A 188 -32.15 -17.37 34.05
CA HIS A 188 -30.98 -16.81 33.37
C HIS A 188 -30.47 -15.52 34.03
N ASP A 189 -29.17 -15.25 33.84
CA ASP A 189 -28.47 -14.05 34.31
C ASP A 189 -27.83 -13.38 33.10
N PHE A 190 -28.48 -12.36 32.56
CA PHE A 190 -28.10 -11.76 31.27
C PHE A 190 -27.01 -10.70 31.42
N GLY A 191 -25.97 -10.82 30.58
CA GLY A 191 -24.90 -9.84 30.42
C GLY A 191 -25.33 -8.59 29.64
N VAL A 192 -24.33 -7.84 29.15
CA VAL A 192 -24.54 -6.59 28.42
C VAL A 192 -25.20 -6.85 27.06
N TRP A 193 -26.10 -5.95 26.65
CA TRP A 193 -26.72 -5.99 25.33
C TRP A 193 -25.70 -5.70 24.22
N VAL A 194 -25.65 -6.58 23.22
CA VAL A 194 -24.88 -6.43 21.99
C VAL A 194 -25.83 -5.92 20.90
N ASN A 195 -25.51 -4.76 20.33
CA ASN A 195 -26.31 -4.17 19.26
C ASN A 195 -26.19 -4.95 17.95
N GLU A 196 -27.23 -4.85 17.11
CA GLU A 196 -27.24 -5.46 15.78
C GLU A 196 -26.12 -4.88 14.90
N VAL A 197 -25.46 -5.77 14.16
CA VAL A 197 -24.61 -5.43 13.03
C VAL A 197 -25.21 -6.10 11.81
N SER A 198 -25.73 -5.34 10.85
CA SER A 198 -26.38 -5.91 9.67
C SER A 198 -25.41 -6.75 8.83
N ALA A 199 -25.91 -7.84 8.25
CA ALA A 199 -25.15 -8.65 7.32
C ALA A 199 -24.80 -7.87 6.05
N THR A 200 -23.61 -8.11 5.50
CA THR A 200 -23.18 -7.54 4.22
C THR A 200 -22.94 -8.66 3.23
N ILE A 201 -22.52 -8.35 1.99
CA ILE A 201 -22.07 -9.40 1.06
C ILE A 201 -20.70 -9.99 1.44
N PHE A 202 -19.95 -9.34 2.33
CA PHE A 202 -18.58 -9.71 2.71
C PHE A 202 -18.49 -10.41 4.08
N SER A 203 -19.47 -10.19 4.94
CA SER A 203 -19.48 -10.72 6.30
C SER A 203 -20.89 -11.03 6.76
N ASP A 204 -21.02 -12.08 7.56
CA ASP A 204 -22.24 -12.31 8.31
C ASP A 204 -22.49 -11.12 9.26
N GLY A 205 -23.76 -10.82 9.49
CA GLY A 205 -24.21 -9.88 10.50
C GLY A 205 -24.31 -10.54 11.87
N ILE A 206 -24.46 -9.72 12.89
CA ILE A 206 -24.73 -10.13 14.26
C ILE A 206 -26.13 -9.64 14.62
N VAL A 207 -27.03 -10.56 14.95
CA VAL A 207 -28.35 -10.25 15.49
C VAL A 207 -28.18 -9.65 16.89
N ALA A 208 -28.94 -8.62 17.23
CA ALA A 208 -28.86 -8.03 18.57
C ALA A 208 -29.25 -9.07 19.65
N HIS A 209 -28.40 -9.22 20.67
CA HIS A 209 -28.57 -10.27 21.68
C HIS A 209 -27.97 -9.90 23.04
N LYS A 210 -28.29 -10.70 24.07
CA LYS A 210 -27.64 -10.79 25.38
C LYS A 210 -27.16 -12.22 25.62
N ASP A 211 -26.02 -12.36 26.26
CA ASP A 211 -25.52 -13.67 26.68
C ASP A 211 -25.92 -13.97 28.12
N CYS A 212 -26.36 -15.20 28.42
CA CYS A 212 -26.49 -15.63 29.80
C CYS A 212 -25.11 -15.93 30.39
N ASN A 213 -24.73 -15.21 31.45
CA ASN A 213 -23.47 -15.37 32.16
C ASN A 213 -23.26 -16.79 32.69
N ARG A 214 -24.35 -17.54 32.93
CA ARG A 214 -24.36 -18.91 33.48
C ARG A 214 -24.27 -19.98 32.38
N CYS A 215 -25.26 -20.06 31.49
CA CYS A 215 -25.34 -21.13 30.48
C CYS A 215 -24.65 -20.81 29.14
N LYS A 216 -24.16 -19.57 28.96
CA LYS A 216 -23.47 -19.08 27.75
C LYS A 216 -24.30 -19.15 26.45
N LYS A 217 -25.61 -19.37 26.55
CA LYS A 217 -26.56 -19.28 25.44
C LYS A 217 -26.92 -17.82 25.15
N HIS A 218 -27.38 -17.56 23.92
CA HIS A 218 -27.73 -16.24 23.42
C HIS A 218 -29.23 -16.00 23.49
N PHE A 219 -29.64 -14.77 23.82
CA PHE A 219 -31.04 -14.43 24.02
C PHE A 219 -31.37 -13.08 23.39
N ASP A 220 -32.59 -12.92 22.91
CA ASP A 220 -33.07 -11.65 22.36
C ASP A 220 -33.41 -10.61 23.44
N GLY A 221 -33.98 -9.48 23.04
CA GLY A 221 -34.38 -8.40 23.95
C GLY A 221 -35.44 -8.81 24.98
N ASN A 222 -36.19 -9.88 24.69
CA ASN A 222 -37.29 -10.40 25.49
C ASN A 222 -36.89 -11.64 26.33
N GLY A 223 -35.64 -12.12 26.20
CA GLY A 223 -35.13 -13.27 26.96
C GLY A 223 -35.46 -14.63 26.33
N ALA A 224 -35.83 -14.68 25.05
CA ALA A 224 -36.00 -15.92 24.30
C ALA A 224 -34.65 -16.42 23.74
N GLU A 225 -34.37 -17.73 23.83
CA GLU A 225 -33.11 -18.31 23.34
C GLU A 225 -33.02 -18.20 21.81
N LEU A 226 -31.94 -17.59 21.33
CA LEU A 226 -31.62 -17.48 19.92
C LEU A 226 -30.81 -18.72 19.48
N PRO A 227 -31.24 -19.45 18.43
CA PRO A 227 -30.51 -20.61 17.93
C PRO A 227 -29.20 -20.21 17.23
N SER A 228 -29.08 -18.96 16.77
CA SER A 228 -27.89 -18.38 16.18
C SER A 228 -27.93 -16.86 16.36
N ILE A 229 -26.77 -16.26 16.63
CA ILE A 229 -26.56 -14.80 16.57
C ILE A 229 -26.01 -14.36 15.22
N VAL A 230 -25.67 -15.32 14.35
CA VAL A 230 -25.12 -15.08 13.01
C VAL A 230 -26.27 -14.88 12.04
N SER A 231 -26.33 -13.68 11.44
CA SER A 231 -27.18 -13.37 10.30
C SER A 231 -26.39 -13.62 9.01
N PRO A 232 -26.71 -14.62 8.18
CA PRO A 232 -25.87 -15.00 7.05
C PRO A 232 -25.64 -13.85 6.06
N ARG A 233 -24.43 -13.77 5.51
CA ARG A 233 -24.06 -12.79 4.49
C ARG A 233 -25.04 -12.78 3.30
N ILE A 234 -25.26 -11.59 2.76
CA ILE A 234 -26.19 -11.37 1.64
C ILE A 234 -25.57 -11.97 0.36
N THR A 235 -26.34 -12.77 -0.37
CA THR A 235 -25.95 -13.25 -1.71
C THR A 235 -26.78 -12.51 -2.76
N PRO A 236 -26.21 -11.51 -3.47
CA PRO A 236 -26.99 -10.71 -4.42
C PRO A 236 -27.40 -11.56 -5.62
N THR A 237 -28.67 -11.45 -6.01
CA THR A 237 -29.20 -12.08 -7.22
C THR A 237 -29.13 -11.12 -8.42
N TYR A 238 -29.26 -11.66 -9.64
CA TYR A 238 -29.35 -10.87 -10.88
C TYR A 238 -30.45 -9.79 -10.82
N ASP A 239 -31.58 -10.08 -10.17
CA ASP A 239 -32.71 -9.17 -10.04
C ASP A 239 -32.45 -8.02 -9.04
N ASP A 240 -31.60 -8.23 -8.03
CA ASP A 240 -31.26 -7.22 -7.01
C ASP A 240 -30.41 -6.07 -7.59
N ILE A 241 -29.62 -6.36 -8.62
CA ILE A 241 -28.77 -5.40 -9.32
C ILE A 241 -29.56 -4.61 -10.37
N ILE A 242 -30.50 -5.27 -11.08
CA ILE A 242 -31.24 -4.65 -12.19
C ILE A 242 -32.46 -3.83 -11.74
N ARG A 243 -33.15 -4.16 -10.63
CA ARG A 243 -34.33 -3.40 -10.17
C ARG A 243 -34.06 -1.92 -9.86
N ASN A 244 -32.80 -1.53 -9.68
CA ASN A 244 -32.39 -0.14 -9.39
C ASN A 244 -31.79 0.62 -10.59
N PHE A 245 -31.76 0.05 -11.80
CA PHE A 245 -31.46 0.79 -13.03
C PHE A 245 -32.67 1.65 -13.45
N SER A 246 -32.96 2.71 -12.69
CA SER A 246 -33.84 3.79 -13.14
C SER A 246 -32.97 4.95 -13.60
N LEU A 247 -32.95 5.20 -14.91
CA LEU A 247 -32.23 6.33 -15.49
C LEU A 247 -33.22 7.48 -15.61
N SER A 248 -32.97 8.57 -14.88
CA SER A 248 -33.70 9.81 -15.04
C SER A 248 -32.80 10.79 -15.78
N THR A 249 -33.16 11.12 -17.02
CA THR A 249 -32.46 12.15 -17.81
C THR A 249 -33.24 13.44 -17.66
N TYR A 250 -32.60 14.51 -17.19
CA TYR A 250 -33.22 15.84 -17.09
C TYR A 250 -32.44 16.86 -17.91
N ASP A 251 -33.14 17.79 -18.55
CA ASP A 251 -32.50 19.02 -19.05
C ASP A 251 -32.16 19.96 -17.87
N THR A 252 -31.36 21.00 -18.10
CA THR A 252 -31.00 21.99 -17.06
C THR A 252 -32.19 22.80 -16.53
N GLN A 253 -33.39 22.59 -17.07
CA GLN A 253 -34.65 23.17 -16.59
C GLN A 253 -35.49 22.17 -15.78
N GLY A 254 -34.97 20.95 -15.56
CA GLY A 254 -35.59 19.92 -14.73
C GLY A 254 -36.65 19.07 -15.43
N TYR A 255 -36.76 19.13 -16.76
CA TYR A 255 -37.74 18.34 -17.50
C TYR A 255 -37.21 16.95 -17.85
N ASP A 256 -38.03 15.92 -17.62
CA ASP A 256 -37.72 14.52 -17.96
C ASP A 256 -37.63 14.33 -19.49
N ILE A 257 -36.45 13.91 -19.94
CA ILE A 257 -36.10 13.75 -21.35
C ILE A 257 -36.54 12.36 -21.89
N ALA A 258 -37.00 11.44 -21.03
CA ALA A 258 -37.61 10.18 -21.44
C ALA A 258 -39.03 10.34 -22.04
N ASN A 259 -39.53 11.58 -22.12
CA ASN A 259 -40.80 11.89 -22.74
C ASN A 259 -40.76 11.60 -24.26
N PRO A 260 -41.57 10.64 -24.77
CA PRO A 260 -41.60 10.29 -26.19
C PRO A 260 -41.94 11.46 -27.13
N ALA A 261 -42.58 12.52 -26.60
CA ALA A 261 -42.93 13.71 -27.35
C ALA A 261 -41.74 14.64 -27.66
N ARG A 262 -40.54 14.40 -27.09
CA ARG A 262 -39.34 15.24 -27.25
C ARG A 262 -38.23 14.64 -28.14
N ASN A 263 -38.49 13.55 -28.87
CA ASN A 263 -37.59 12.94 -29.88
C ASN A 263 -36.22 12.45 -29.36
N LEU A 264 -36.14 12.00 -28.09
CA LEU A 264 -34.95 11.37 -27.51
C LEU A 264 -35.18 9.88 -27.26
N PHE A 265 -34.22 9.03 -27.61
CA PHE A 265 -34.29 7.58 -27.40
C PHE A 265 -33.17 7.13 -26.46
N VAL A 266 -33.54 6.53 -25.33
CA VAL A 266 -32.61 5.85 -24.41
C VAL A 266 -32.81 4.34 -24.57
N ARG A 267 -31.74 3.61 -24.90
CA ARG A 267 -31.73 2.16 -25.02
C ARG A 267 -30.71 1.58 -24.06
N VAL A 268 -31.15 0.69 -23.17
CA VAL A 268 -30.27 -0.11 -22.31
C VAL A 268 -30.23 -1.53 -22.87
N VAL A 269 -29.04 -2.04 -23.16
CA VAL A 269 -28.79 -3.41 -23.62
C VAL A 269 -27.87 -4.09 -22.60
N THR A 270 -28.38 -5.06 -21.85
CA THR A 270 -27.56 -5.84 -20.90
C THR A 270 -27.24 -7.22 -21.48
N SER A 271 -26.04 -7.76 -21.20
CA SER A 271 -25.58 -9.06 -21.74
C SER A 271 -25.63 -10.21 -20.72
N GLY A 272 -26.38 -10.08 -19.62
CA GLY A 272 -26.54 -11.13 -18.62
C GLY A 272 -25.29 -11.48 -17.78
N SER A 273 -24.18 -10.76 -17.98
CA SER A 273 -22.85 -11.02 -17.41
C SER A 273 -22.37 -9.86 -16.52
N TYR A 274 -23.31 -9.18 -15.85
CA TYR A 274 -23.09 -7.96 -15.07
C TYR A 274 -22.43 -6.79 -15.85
N SER A 275 -22.48 -6.85 -17.19
CA SER A 275 -22.08 -5.81 -18.15
C SER A 275 -23.27 -5.35 -18.99
N GLY A 276 -23.20 -4.12 -19.51
CA GLY A 276 -24.26 -3.55 -20.33
C GLY A 276 -23.83 -2.33 -21.14
N THR A 277 -24.55 -2.04 -22.22
CA THR A 277 -24.40 -0.82 -23.02
C THR A 277 -25.63 0.06 -22.80
N LEU A 278 -25.42 1.32 -22.43
CA LEU A 278 -26.43 2.36 -22.36
C LEU A 278 -26.22 3.30 -23.56
N GLU A 279 -27.13 3.28 -24.53
CA GLU A 279 -27.12 4.22 -25.66
C GLU A 279 -28.14 5.33 -25.43
N VAL A 280 -27.71 6.58 -25.56
CA VAL A 280 -28.55 7.78 -25.56
C VAL A 280 -28.46 8.43 -26.95
N GLN A 281 -29.51 8.30 -27.76
CA GLN A 281 -29.58 8.82 -29.12
C GLN A 281 -30.56 9.99 -29.20
N THR A 282 -30.18 11.09 -29.84
CA THR A 282 -31.10 12.19 -30.17
C THR A 282 -31.44 12.12 -31.66
N GLN A 283 -32.72 12.09 -32.03
CA GLN A 283 -33.12 12.25 -33.43
C GLN A 283 -33.17 13.75 -33.78
N PRO A 284 -32.94 14.13 -35.06
CA PRO A 284 -32.13 15.30 -35.36
C PRO A 284 -32.83 16.60 -35.00
N MET A 285 -32.38 17.25 -33.93
CA MET A 285 -32.48 18.71 -33.81
C MET A 285 -31.18 19.30 -34.35
N SER A 286 -31.29 19.97 -35.50
CA SER A 286 -30.21 20.75 -36.10
C SER A 286 -29.63 21.73 -35.08
N GLY A 287 -28.44 21.41 -34.54
CA GLY A 287 -27.65 22.35 -33.74
C GLY A 287 -27.07 21.83 -32.42
N GLY A 288 -27.54 20.70 -31.86
CA GLY A 288 -26.93 20.08 -30.68
C GLY A 288 -26.62 21.03 -29.51
N SER A 289 -27.41 22.08 -29.29
CA SER A 289 -27.10 23.13 -28.31
C SER A 289 -27.84 22.87 -26.99
N GLY A 290 -27.23 22.11 -26.08
CA GLY A 290 -27.80 21.86 -24.76
C GLY A 290 -26.82 21.17 -23.82
N VAL A 291 -27.01 21.37 -22.51
CA VAL A 291 -26.34 20.62 -21.44
C VAL A 291 -27.34 19.59 -20.93
N TYR A 292 -26.88 18.36 -20.78
CA TYR A 292 -27.71 17.24 -20.35
C TYR A 292 -27.13 16.65 -19.07
N ALA A 293 -27.97 16.45 -18.07
CA ALA A 293 -27.59 15.77 -16.83
C ALA A 293 -27.97 14.29 -16.92
N ILE A 294 -26.97 13.42 -16.88
CA ILE A 294 -27.14 11.98 -16.81
C ILE A 294 -26.90 11.56 -15.37
N ALA A 295 -27.96 11.23 -14.64
CA ALA A 295 -27.85 10.64 -13.31
C ALA A 295 -27.54 9.14 -13.44
N LEU A 296 -26.39 8.72 -12.92
CA LEU A 296 -26.05 7.30 -12.83
C LEU A 296 -26.90 6.61 -11.73
N PRO A 297 -27.20 5.31 -11.89
CA PRO A 297 -28.06 4.58 -10.95
C PRO A 297 -27.51 4.57 -9.52
N ARG A 298 -28.39 4.24 -8.58
CA ARG A 298 -28.07 4.15 -7.15
C ARG A 298 -27.00 3.06 -6.92
N ILE A 299 -25.81 3.47 -6.52
CA ILE A 299 -24.72 2.54 -6.14
C ILE A 299 -24.77 2.36 -4.63
N ASP A 300 -25.21 1.18 -4.17
CA ASP A 300 -25.02 0.81 -2.77
C ASP A 300 -23.57 0.35 -2.57
N PHE A 301 -22.77 1.19 -1.90
CA PHE A 301 -21.36 0.94 -1.62
C PHE A 301 -21.13 -0.29 -0.72
N ARG A 302 -22.19 -0.80 -0.06
CA ARG A 302 -22.15 -2.02 0.75
C ARG A 302 -22.26 -3.29 -0.11
N THR A 303 -22.68 -3.16 -1.37
CA THR A 303 -22.86 -4.30 -2.31
C THR A 303 -22.05 -4.17 -3.61
N ASN A 304 -21.41 -3.02 -3.87
CA ASN A 304 -20.59 -2.78 -5.07
C ASN A 304 -19.24 -2.11 -4.75
N ILE A 305 -18.14 -2.63 -5.32
CA ILE A 305 -16.76 -2.22 -4.97
C ILE A 305 -16.14 -1.27 -6.00
N VAL A 306 -16.33 -1.49 -7.30
CA VAL A 306 -15.91 -0.56 -8.36
C VAL A 306 -16.85 -0.72 -9.55
N VAL A 307 -17.42 0.37 -10.05
CA VAL A 307 -18.12 0.39 -11.35
C VAL A 307 -17.29 1.25 -12.30
N ARG A 308 -16.70 0.61 -13.31
CA ARG A 308 -15.99 1.32 -14.37
C ARG A 308 -16.95 1.54 -15.54
N THR A 309 -17.18 2.81 -15.87
CA THR A 309 -18.04 3.19 -17.00
C THR A 309 -17.18 3.89 -18.05
N THR A 310 -17.04 3.26 -19.21
CA THR A 310 -16.38 3.88 -20.36
C THR A 310 -17.39 4.71 -21.12
N LEU A 311 -17.12 6.01 -21.27
CA LEU A 311 -18.00 6.92 -22.01
C LEU A 311 -17.48 7.04 -23.44
N SER A 312 -18.28 6.63 -24.43
CA SER A 312 -17.98 6.82 -25.85
C SER A 312 -19.00 7.78 -26.46
N THR A 313 -18.61 9.05 -26.55
CA THR A 313 -19.48 10.09 -27.12
C THR A 313 -19.14 10.29 -28.60
N ASN A 314 -20.15 10.27 -29.49
CA ASN A 314 -19.97 10.71 -30.87
C ASN A 314 -20.53 12.14 -30.99
N ASN A 315 -19.65 13.12 -31.17
CA ASN A 315 -19.99 14.55 -31.32
C ASN A 315 -20.48 15.26 -30.03
N ALA A 316 -20.11 14.79 -28.83
CA ALA A 316 -20.23 15.62 -27.64
C ALA A 316 -19.17 16.72 -27.61
N GLN A 317 -19.58 17.94 -27.25
CA GLN A 317 -18.69 19.09 -27.13
C GLN A 317 -17.87 19.06 -25.83
N GLY A 318 -18.34 18.33 -24.80
CA GLY A 318 -17.57 18.07 -23.58
C GLY A 318 -18.36 17.31 -22.50
N VAL A 319 -17.67 16.81 -21.47
CA VAL A 319 -18.25 16.13 -20.30
C VAL A 319 -17.73 16.73 -19.00
N SER A 320 -18.50 16.67 -17.91
CA SER A 320 -18.03 17.10 -16.58
C SER A 320 -18.80 16.41 -15.45
N LEU A 321 -18.16 16.29 -14.29
CA LEU A 321 -18.78 15.92 -13.00
C LEU A 321 -19.47 17.12 -12.31
N PHE A 322 -19.31 18.32 -12.87
CA PHE A 322 -19.87 19.57 -12.35
C PHE A 322 -20.74 20.24 -13.42
N ASP A 323 -21.65 21.11 -13.01
CA ASP A 323 -22.40 21.97 -13.93
C ASP A 323 -21.49 23.08 -14.46
N GLY A 324 -20.63 22.74 -15.43
CA GLY A 324 -19.59 23.61 -15.99
C GLY A 324 -18.18 23.00 -15.91
N GLY A 325 -17.22 23.63 -16.60
CA GLY A 325 -15.84 23.12 -16.64
C GLY A 325 -15.66 21.88 -17.52
N TYR A 326 -16.41 21.79 -18.62
CA TYR A 326 -16.39 20.65 -19.54
C TYR A 326 -14.98 20.31 -20.06
N VAL A 327 -14.63 19.03 -19.99
CA VAL A 327 -13.43 18.46 -20.59
C VAL A 327 -13.78 17.74 -21.89
N ALA A 328 -12.79 17.53 -22.76
CA ALA A 328 -12.99 16.86 -24.03
C ALA A 328 -13.64 15.48 -23.81
N ALA A 329 -14.76 15.23 -24.49
CA ALA A 329 -15.61 14.06 -24.27
C ALA A 329 -15.14 12.78 -24.98
N ASN A 330 -14.20 12.91 -25.93
CA ASN A 330 -13.71 11.78 -26.71
C ASN A 330 -12.59 11.08 -25.93
N GLY A 331 -12.78 9.79 -25.62
CA GLY A 331 -11.81 8.98 -24.88
C GLY A 331 -11.80 9.23 -23.37
N THR A 332 -12.84 9.85 -22.78
CA THR A 332 -12.92 10.06 -21.33
C THR A 332 -13.46 8.82 -20.62
N ILE A 333 -12.83 8.41 -19.53
CA ILE A 333 -13.23 7.28 -18.69
C ILE A 333 -13.79 7.82 -17.38
N LEU A 334 -14.99 7.38 -16.99
CA LEU A 334 -15.56 7.65 -15.67
C LEU A 334 -15.38 6.42 -14.77
N THR A 335 -14.55 6.57 -13.74
CA THR A 335 -14.31 5.53 -12.73
C THR A 335 -15.05 5.89 -11.45
N LEU A 336 -15.87 4.97 -10.93
CA LEU A 336 -16.53 5.10 -9.64
C LEU A 336 -15.88 4.13 -8.64
N LEU A 337 -15.18 4.68 -7.65
CA LEU A 337 -14.47 3.94 -6.62
C LEU A 337 -15.26 4.02 -5.32
N SER A 338 -15.52 2.88 -4.68
CA SER A 338 -16.22 2.81 -3.40
C SER A 338 -15.28 2.29 -2.31
N ASP A 339 -15.15 3.00 -1.19
CA ASP A 339 -14.39 2.53 -0.02
C ASP A 339 -15.28 1.85 1.04
N GLY A 340 -16.59 1.73 0.76
CA GLY A 340 -17.56 1.22 1.73
C GLY A 340 -18.14 2.28 2.69
N THR A 341 -17.76 3.56 2.54
CA THR A 341 -18.33 4.72 3.27
C THR A 341 -18.60 5.93 2.37
N LYS A 342 -17.87 6.05 1.25
CA LYS A 342 -18.02 7.08 0.22
C LYS A 342 -17.75 6.52 -1.17
N VAL A 343 -18.22 7.24 -2.18
CA VAL A 343 -17.92 6.98 -3.59
C VAL A 343 -17.13 8.15 -4.16
N VAL A 344 -15.97 7.86 -4.76
CA VAL A 344 -15.18 8.81 -5.54
C VAL A 344 -15.45 8.58 -7.02
N ALA A 345 -16.01 9.58 -7.69
CA ALA A 345 -16.15 9.58 -9.14
C ALA A 345 -14.99 10.35 -9.77
N ALA A 346 -14.26 9.74 -10.69
CA ALA A 346 -13.12 10.33 -11.37
C ALA A 346 -13.30 10.28 -12.90
N LEU A 347 -13.25 11.43 -13.57
CA LEU A 347 -13.12 11.53 -15.03
C LEU A 347 -11.64 11.55 -15.39
N SER A 348 -11.20 10.64 -16.25
CA SER A 348 -9.82 10.59 -16.77
C SER A 348 -9.80 10.64 -18.29
N ASN A 349 -8.73 11.15 -18.90
CA ASN A 349 -8.55 11.07 -20.35
C ASN A 349 -8.10 9.66 -20.79
N ALA A 350 -7.98 9.45 -22.10
CA ALA A 350 -7.52 8.17 -22.66
C ALA A 350 -6.09 7.77 -22.27
N GLY A 351 -5.30 8.71 -21.76
CA GLY A 351 -3.95 8.47 -21.22
C GLY A 351 -3.92 8.25 -19.70
N GLY A 352 -5.08 8.14 -19.04
CA GLY A 352 -5.18 7.86 -17.60
C GLY A 352 -5.00 9.08 -16.68
N GLU A 353 -4.76 10.27 -17.22
CA GLU A 353 -4.68 11.49 -16.41
C GLU A 353 -6.07 11.83 -15.87
N THR A 354 -6.17 11.95 -14.54
CA THR A 354 -7.41 12.35 -13.87
C THR A 354 -7.68 13.84 -14.12
N LEU A 355 -8.79 14.13 -14.79
CA LEU A 355 -9.21 15.48 -15.17
C LEU A 355 -10.11 16.12 -14.11
N GLN A 356 -11.01 15.34 -13.52
CA GLN A 356 -11.97 15.80 -12.50
C GLN A 356 -12.26 14.69 -11.50
N THR A 357 -12.49 15.05 -10.25
CA THR A 357 -12.94 14.13 -9.20
C THR A 357 -14.06 14.76 -8.38
N VAL A 358 -15.02 13.94 -7.94
CA VAL A 358 -16.00 14.33 -6.91
C VAL A 358 -16.15 13.21 -5.88
N GLU A 359 -16.14 13.58 -4.61
CA GLU A 359 -16.43 12.66 -3.50
C GLU A 359 -17.89 12.78 -3.10
N LEU A 360 -18.54 11.64 -2.86
CA LEU A 360 -19.93 11.55 -2.41
C LEU A 360 -19.99 10.79 -1.09
N THR A 361 -20.58 11.39 -0.05
CA THR A 361 -20.74 10.81 1.29
C THR A 361 -22.21 10.46 1.57
N ASP A 362 -22.48 9.79 2.70
CA ASP A 362 -23.77 9.19 3.10
C ASP A 362 -25.03 10.05 2.84
N GLY A 363 -24.92 11.38 3.00
CA GLY A 363 -26.02 12.32 2.75
C GLY A 363 -26.56 12.32 1.32
N ASN A 364 -25.79 11.79 0.36
CA ASN A 364 -26.14 11.76 -1.06
C ASN A 364 -26.58 10.38 -1.57
N ILE A 365 -26.32 9.29 -0.83
CA ILE A 365 -26.40 7.94 -1.39
C ILE A 365 -27.55 7.09 -0.79
N ILE A 366 -28.00 7.41 0.44
CA ILE A 366 -29.08 6.64 1.08
C ILE A 366 -30.45 7.34 1.00
N CYS A 367 -30.52 8.68 0.99
CA CYS A 367 -31.79 9.44 1.06
C CYS A 367 -31.90 10.68 0.13
N GLY A 368 -31.07 10.81 -0.91
CA GLY A 368 -31.14 11.92 -1.87
C GLY A 368 -31.47 11.48 -3.30
N ALA A 369 -32.14 12.32 -4.08
CA ALA A 369 -32.50 12.08 -5.49
C ALA A 369 -31.31 12.09 -6.48
N ASN A 370 -30.08 12.26 -6.00
CA ASN A 370 -28.92 12.59 -6.82
C ASN A 370 -27.76 11.59 -6.60
N GLY A 371 -27.63 10.59 -7.50
CA GLY A 371 -26.39 9.82 -7.66
C GLY A 371 -25.27 10.66 -8.29
N VAL A 372 -24.24 10.00 -8.86
CA VAL A 372 -23.22 10.72 -9.66
C VAL A 372 -23.92 11.30 -10.91
N THR A 373 -23.88 12.62 -11.05
CA THR A 373 -24.44 13.32 -12.21
C THR A 373 -23.31 13.63 -13.18
N LEU A 374 -23.41 13.11 -14.39
CA LEU A 374 -22.53 13.46 -15.49
C LEU A 374 -23.21 14.51 -16.36
N TYR A 375 -22.59 15.68 -16.49
CA TYR A 375 -23.03 16.75 -17.38
C TYR A 375 -22.38 16.56 -18.74
N VAL A 376 -23.19 16.45 -19.78
CA VAL A 376 -22.73 16.29 -21.16
C VAL A 376 -23.17 17.50 -21.99
N GLN A 377 -22.20 18.18 -22.60
CA GLN A 377 -22.43 19.34 -23.45
C GLN A 377 -22.58 18.92 -24.91
N GLY A 378 -23.73 19.25 -25.48
CA GLY A 378 -24.09 19.10 -26.89
C GLY A 378 -24.18 17.66 -27.37
N ILE A 379 -25.38 17.05 -27.32
CA ILE A 379 -25.58 15.65 -27.71
C ILE A 379 -26.26 15.55 -29.08
N GLN A 380 -25.57 14.91 -30.02
CA GLN A 380 -26.19 14.33 -31.22
C GLN A 380 -26.34 12.80 -31.06
N TYR A 381 -25.33 12.12 -30.50
CA TYR A 381 -25.34 10.69 -30.20
C TYR A 381 -24.31 10.34 -29.11
N THR A 382 -24.72 9.70 -28.01
CA THR A 382 -23.80 9.27 -26.94
C THR A 382 -24.03 7.80 -26.59
N SER A 383 -22.97 6.99 -26.57
CA SER A 383 -23.01 5.61 -26.08
C SER A 383 -22.13 5.45 -24.84
N MET A 384 -22.71 4.96 -23.76
CA MET A 384 -22.03 4.64 -22.52
C MET A 384 -21.88 3.13 -22.40
N TYR A 385 -20.67 2.64 -22.21
CA TYR A 385 -20.38 1.23 -22.00
C TYR A 385 -20.09 0.98 -20.52
N LEU A 386 -20.89 0.15 -19.88
CA LEU A 386 -20.66 -0.33 -18.51
C LEU A 386 -19.88 -1.65 -18.59
N SER A 387 -18.64 -1.66 -18.08
CA SER A 387 -17.86 -2.90 -18.03
C SER A 387 -18.48 -3.90 -17.04
N SER A 388 -18.16 -5.18 -17.18
CA SER A 388 -18.61 -6.21 -16.24
C SER A 388 -18.16 -5.88 -14.82
N MET A 389 -19.07 -6.02 -13.84
CA MET A 389 -18.70 -6.10 -12.44
C MET A 389 -17.90 -7.40 -12.22
N VAL A 390 -16.61 -7.28 -11.95
CA VAL A 390 -15.73 -8.44 -11.69
C VAL A 390 -15.74 -8.73 -10.19
N GLY A 391 -15.80 -10.01 -9.80
CA GLY A 391 -15.53 -10.45 -8.42
C GLY A 391 -16.64 -11.18 -7.66
N MET A 392 -17.70 -11.67 -8.32
CA MET A 392 -18.77 -12.40 -7.62
C MET A 392 -18.65 -13.92 -7.84
N ASN A 393 -18.31 -14.66 -6.78
CA ASN A 393 -18.48 -16.13 -6.59
C ASN A 393 -17.21 -17.00 -6.45
N ILE A 394 -16.24 -16.68 -5.58
CA ILE A 394 -15.24 -17.69 -5.16
C ILE A 394 -15.04 -17.68 -3.64
N SER A 395 -14.87 -18.85 -3.04
CA SER A 395 -14.50 -18.99 -1.63
C SER A 395 -13.02 -18.63 -1.40
N ALA A 396 -12.62 -18.33 -0.16
CA ALA A 396 -11.21 -18.01 0.15
C ALA A 396 -10.24 -19.17 -0.21
N GLU A 397 -10.70 -20.42 -0.11
CA GLU A 397 -9.96 -21.62 -0.52
C GLU A 397 -9.87 -21.76 -2.06
N GLU A 398 -10.93 -21.40 -2.79
CA GLU A 398 -10.90 -21.33 -4.27
C GLU A 398 -10.09 -20.15 -4.80
N ALA A 399 -9.97 -19.05 -4.06
CA ALA A 399 -9.18 -17.88 -4.44
C ALA A 399 -7.67 -18.06 -4.19
N ALA A 400 -7.29 -18.80 -3.15
CA ALA A 400 -5.88 -19.13 -2.85
C ALA A 400 -5.29 -20.09 -3.90
N SER A 401 -6.09 -21.06 -4.35
CA SER A 401 -5.69 -22.06 -5.35
C SER A 401 -5.67 -21.55 -6.81
N GLN A 402 -6.05 -20.30 -7.05
CA GLN A 402 -6.10 -19.73 -8.39
C GLN A 402 -4.76 -19.18 -8.86
N GLN A 403 -4.43 -19.50 -10.10
CA GLN A 403 -3.37 -18.85 -10.85
C GLN A 403 -3.83 -17.43 -11.24
N LEU A 404 -3.02 -16.40 -10.97
CA LEU A 404 -3.37 -15.03 -11.37
C LEU A 404 -2.96 -14.79 -12.83
N GLN A 405 -3.83 -14.15 -13.58
CA GLN A 405 -3.64 -13.87 -15.01
C GLN A 405 -3.64 -12.36 -15.22
N LEU A 406 -2.48 -11.72 -14.98
CA LEU A 406 -2.37 -10.27 -15.04
C LEU A 406 -2.50 -9.76 -16.47
N GLY A 407 -2.17 -10.59 -17.48
CA GLY A 407 -2.29 -10.29 -18.92
C GLY A 407 -3.66 -10.60 -19.53
N GLN A 408 -4.69 -10.84 -18.71
CA GLN A 408 -6.05 -11.06 -19.22
C GLN A 408 -6.86 -9.76 -19.32
N SER A 409 -7.77 -9.69 -20.29
CA SER A 409 -8.69 -8.58 -20.46
C SER A 409 -10.08 -8.87 -19.89
N THR A 410 -10.73 -7.85 -19.33
CA THR A 410 -12.15 -7.90 -18.92
C THR A 410 -13.10 -7.49 -20.04
N SER A 411 -12.69 -6.60 -20.93
CA SER A 411 -13.35 -6.23 -22.19
C SER A 411 -12.52 -5.14 -22.91
N GLY A 412 -12.45 -5.17 -24.24
CA GLY A 412 -11.65 -4.20 -25.02
C GLY A 412 -10.14 -4.35 -24.77
N ASN A 413 -9.39 -3.24 -24.83
CA ASN A 413 -7.93 -3.23 -24.57
C ASN A 413 -7.59 -3.01 -23.08
N LEU A 414 -8.51 -3.36 -22.16
CA LEU A 414 -8.38 -3.07 -20.74
C LEU A 414 -7.97 -4.31 -19.97
N ALA A 415 -6.95 -4.19 -19.12
CA ALA A 415 -6.53 -5.28 -18.25
C ALA A 415 -7.58 -5.58 -17.17
N SER A 416 -7.65 -6.85 -16.76
CA SER A 416 -8.46 -7.29 -15.63
C SER A 416 -7.91 -6.80 -14.30
N TYR A 417 -6.60 -6.53 -14.23
CA TYR A 417 -5.93 -6.03 -13.05
C TYR A 417 -5.77 -4.50 -13.06
N SER A 418 -5.77 -3.91 -11.86
CA SER A 418 -5.36 -2.51 -11.65
C SER A 418 -4.22 -2.44 -10.63
N VAL A 419 -3.37 -1.43 -10.73
CA VAL A 419 -2.28 -1.17 -9.80
C VAL A 419 -2.76 -0.20 -8.73
N VAL A 420 -2.61 -0.59 -7.47
CA VAL A 420 -3.02 0.19 -6.30
C VAL A 420 -1.81 0.45 -5.42
N TYR A 421 -1.64 1.69 -4.97
CA TYR A 421 -0.51 2.06 -4.12
C TYR A 421 -0.94 2.92 -2.93
N ASP A 422 -0.08 3.03 -1.91
CA ASP A 422 -0.33 3.93 -0.78
C ASP A 422 -0.21 5.38 -1.24
N TYR A 423 -1.31 6.14 -1.23
CA TYR A 423 -1.33 7.52 -1.70
C TYR A 423 -0.41 8.44 -0.87
N ALA A 424 -0.07 8.06 0.36
CA ALA A 424 0.91 8.77 1.18
C ALA A 424 2.36 8.65 0.66
N ASP A 425 2.61 7.84 -0.36
CA ASP A 425 3.93 7.57 -0.92
C ASP A 425 4.06 8.08 -2.37
N ASP A 426 4.68 9.25 -2.51
CA ASP A 426 4.83 9.90 -3.83
C ASP A 426 5.71 9.10 -4.79
N ASP A 427 6.70 8.37 -4.27
CA ASP A 427 7.57 7.54 -5.11
C ASP A 427 6.80 6.32 -5.63
N MET A 428 5.81 5.82 -4.87
CA MET A 428 4.95 4.74 -5.34
C MET A 428 4.03 5.16 -6.48
N ASN A 429 3.60 6.42 -6.57
CA ASN A 429 2.83 6.87 -7.73
C ASN A 429 3.64 6.73 -9.04
N ILE A 430 4.90 7.17 -9.00
CA ILE A 430 5.83 7.09 -10.14
C ILE A 430 6.04 5.62 -10.54
N VAL A 431 6.29 4.76 -9.55
CA VAL A 431 6.62 3.34 -9.78
C VAL A 431 5.38 2.53 -10.18
N ALA A 432 4.21 2.82 -9.65
CA ALA A 432 2.94 2.22 -10.05
C ALA A 432 2.60 2.54 -11.51
N SER A 433 2.81 3.79 -11.91
CA SER A 433 2.63 4.24 -13.30
C SER A 433 3.62 3.56 -14.24
N ASP A 434 4.90 3.45 -13.86
CA ASP A 434 5.90 2.75 -14.67
C ASP A 434 5.59 1.26 -14.81
N LEU A 435 5.16 0.60 -13.71
CA LEU A 435 4.72 -0.79 -13.74
C LEU A 435 3.56 -0.99 -14.73
N ALA A 436 2.53 -0.15 -14.66
CA ALA A 436 1.40 -0.23 -15.58
C ALA A 436 1.82 -0.09 -17.05
N ASN A 437 2.68 0.89 -17.36
CA ASN A 437 3.19 1.10 -18.71
C ASN A 437 4.01 -0.10 -19.21
N LEU A 438 4.88 -0.66 -18.36
CA LEU A 438 5.71 -1.81 -18.73
C LEU A 438 4.89 -3.10 -18.90
N LEU A 439 3.82 -3.29 -18.12
CA LEU A 439 2.88 -4.39 -18.32
C LEU A 439 2.06 -4.21 -19.61
N GLU A 440 1.70 -2.96 -19.96
CA GLU A 440 1.05 -2.64 -21.25
C GLU A 440 1.98 -2.93 -22.43
N GLU A 441 3.29 -2.62 -22.33
CA GLU A 441 4.27 -2.95 -23.37
C GLU A 441 4.36 -4.46 -23.64
N VAL A 442 4.18 -5.30 -22.61
CA VAL A 442 4.17 -6.78 -22.77
C VAL A 442 2.84 -7.28 -23.31
N SER A 443 1.72 -6.84 -22.70
CA SER A 443 0.40 -7.44 -22.94
C SER A 443 -0.43 -6.75 -24.03
N GLY A 444 -0.12 -5.49 -24.36
CA GLY A 444 -0.97 -4.61 -25.15
C GLY A 444 -2.26 -4.15 -24.42
N LEU A 445 -2.36 -4.39 -23.11
CA LEU A 445 -3.51 -4.02 -22.29
C LEU A 445 -3.21 -2.82 -21.40
N PHE A 446 -4.17 -1.90 -21.31
CA PHE A 446 -4.09 -0.75 -20.41
C PHE A 446 -4.39 -1.17 -18.96
N TYR A 447 -3.52 -0.78 -18.03
CA TYR A 447 -3.67 -1.00 -16.59
C TYR A 447 -4.01 0.31 -15.88
N ASN A 448 -5.05 0.30 -15.03
CA ASN A 448 -5.40 1.50 -14.27
C ASN A 448 -4.50 1.63 -13.05
N VAL A 449 -4.16 2.87 -12.70
CA VAL A 449 -3.32 3.19 -11.54
C VAL A 449 -4.07 4.17 -10.65
N PHE A 450 -4.17 3.89 -9.35
CA PHE A 450 -4.71 4.83 -8.39
C PHE A 450 -4.15 4.60 -6.98
N GLY A 451 -4.03 5.69 -6.21
CA GLY A 451 -3.57 5.63 -4.83
C GLY A 451 -4.72 5.63 -3.83
N THR A 452 -4.52 4.99 -2.67
CA THR A 452 -5.45 5.03 -1.54
C THR A 452 -4.71 5.22 -0.21
N TYR A 453 -5.33 5.94 0.73
CA TYR A 453 -4.85 6.03 2.11
C TYR A 453 -5.38 4.89 3.00
N ASP A 454 -6.40 4.16 2.55
CA ASP A 454 -7.07 3.12 3.33
C ASP A 454 -6.93 1.75 2.64
N GLY A 455 -6.61 0.74 3.45
CA GLY A 455 -6.56 -0.65 3.02
C GLY A 455 -7.94 -1.24 2.73
N SER A 456 -9.03 -0.63 3.22
CA SER A 456 -10.42 -1.05 2.98
C SER A 456 -10.82 -1.13 1.50
N VAL A 457 -10.11 -0.40 0.64
CA VAL A 457 -10.26 -0.44 -0.82
C VAL A 457 -9.78 -1.78 -1.40
N VAL A 458 -8.81 -2.42 -0.75
CA VAL A 458 -8.21 -3.69 -1.19
C VAL A 458 -8.98 -4.85 -0.55
N LYS A 459 -10.03 -5.32 -1.22
CA LYS A 459 -10.85 -6.44 -0.73
C LYS A 459 -10.38 -7.77 -1.33
N PRO A 460 -10.71 -8.92 -0.71
CA PRO A 460 -10.65 -10.20 -1.40
C PRO A 460 -11.32 -10.06 -2.78
N ASP A 461 -10.68 -10.59 -3.82
CA ASP A 461 -11.23 -10.67 -5.18
C ASP A 461 -11.27 -9.35 -5.98
N SER A 462 -10.46 -8.35 -5.60
CA SER A 462 -10.41 -7.05 -6.29
C SER A 462 -9.56 -7.03 -7.57
N HIS A 463 -8.80 -8.09 -7.84
CA HIS A 463 -7.80 -8.16 -8.93
C HIS A 463 -6.83 -6.96 -8.93
N TYR A 464 -6.18 -6.71 -7.80
CA TYR A 464 -5.19 -5.64 -7.67
C TYR A 464 -3.76 -6.14 -7.60
N ILE A 465 -2.87 -5.37 -8.22
CA ILE A 465 -1.43 -5.38 -7.91
C ILE A 465 -1.21 -4.28 -6.87
N VAL A 466 -1.01 -4.67 -5.61
CA VAL A 466 -0.99 -3.78 -4.45
C VAL A 466 0.46 -3.48 -4.07
N LEU A 467 0.83 -2.21 -4.06
CA LEU A 467 2.19 -1.74 -3.78
C LEU A 467 2.27 -1.08 -2.40
N GLY A 468 3.23 -1.52 -1.59
CA GLY A 468 3.66 -0.83 -0.37
C GLY A 468 3.34 -1.56 0.94
N GLY A 469 4.25 -1.43 1.90
CA GLY A 469 4.18 -2.10 3.21
C GLY A 469 2.97 -1.72 4.05
N ASN A 470 2.54 -0.46 4.02
CA ASN A 470 1.38 0.00 4.79
C ASN A 470 0.08 -0.66 4.33
N LEU A 471 -0.16 -0.71 3.01
CA LEU A 471 -1.35 -1.36 2.45
C LEU A 471 -1.32 -2.87 2.70
N ALA A 472 -0.16 -3.52 2.56
CA ALA A 472 -0.01 -4.92 2.89
C ALA A 472 -0.35 -5.19 4.38
N LYS A 473 0.19 -4.39 5.31
CA LYS A 473 -0.07 -4.50 6.74
C LYS A 473 -1.54 -4.29 7.12
N ARG A 474 -2.19 -3.25 6.56
CA ARG A 474 -3.63 -3.01 6.75
C ARG A 474 -4.48 -4.18 6.26
N ASN A 475 -3.99 -4.91 5.26
CA ASN A 475 -4.60 -6.13 4.73
C ASN A 475 -4.11 -7.42 5.42
N GLY A 476 -3.53 -7.32 6.62
CA GLY A 476 -3.16 -8.46 7.45
C GLY A 476 -1.98 -9.27 6.91
N LEU A 477 -1.12 -8.68 6.09
CA LEU A 477 0.14 -9.28 5.67
C LEU A 477 1.28 -8.83 6.60
N GLN A 478 2.23 -9.72 6.82
CA GLN A 478 3.49 -9.46 7.50
C GLN A 478 4.64 -9.72 6.54
N ASN A 479 5.78 -9.06 6.76
CA ASN A 479 7.00 -9.38 6.02
C ASN A 479 7.50 -10.77 6.42
N PHE A 480 8.07 -11.52 5.48
CA PHE A 480 8.60 -12.88 5.71
C PHE A 480 9.89 -13.10 4.94
N GLY A 481 10.81 -13.92 5.47
CA GLY A 481 12.05 -14.30 4.77
C GLY A 481 13.01 -13.14 4.42
N LEU A 482 12.80 -11.95 4.97
CA LEU A 482 13.68 -10.80 4.77
C LEU A 482 14.80 -10.80 5.80
N THR A 483 16.03 -10.65 5.34
CA THR A 483 17.23 -10.48 6.18
C THR A 483 17.67 -9.02 6.27
N GLN A 484 17.05 -8.13 5.48
CA GLN A 484 17.37 -6.71 5.36
C GLN A 484 16.08 -5.88 5.30
N THR A 485 16.15 -4.62 5.74
CA THR A 485 14.99 -3.70 5.75
C THR A 485 14.50 -3.36 4.35
N ASN A 486 15.39 -3.31 3.35
CA ASN A 486 15.06 -3.05 1.95
C ASN A 486 15.03 -4.32 1.08
N GLY A 487 14.91 -5.50 1.70
CA GLY A 487 14.41 -6.69 1.02
C GLY A 487 12.91 -6.53 0.69
N TYR A 488 12.36 -7.40 -0.15
CA TYR A 488 10.94 -7.30 -0.54
C TYR A 488 10.25 -8.66 -0.59
N ASN A 489 8.95 -8.60 -0.37
CA ASN A 489 8.02 -9.70 -0.52
C ASN A 489 7.13 -9.49 -1.74
N ILE A 490 6.86 -10.59 -2.44
CA ILE A 490 5.77 -10.69 -3.39
C ILE A 490 4.86 -11.81 -2.89
N LYS A 491 3.59 -11.53 -2.68
CA LYS A 491 2.65 -12.50 -2.12
C LYS A 491 1.28 -12.39 -2.77
N GLN A 492 0.79 -13.50 -3.28
CA GLN A 492 -0.62 -13.64 -3.60
C GLN A 492 -1.44 -13.74 -2.32
N LYS A 493 -2.57 -13.05 -2.28
CA LYS A 493 -3.61 -13.26 -1.26
C LYS A 493 -4.98 -13.06 -1.91
N HIS A 494 -5.72 -14.15 -2.04
CA HIS A 494 -6.90 -14.25 -2.92
C HIS A 494 -6.51 -13.92 -4.37
N THR A 495 -7.30 -13.13 -5.09
CA THR A 495 -6.93 -12.68 -6.45
C THR A 495 -5.94 -11.50 -6.48
N ASN A 496 -5.52 -10.96 -5.34
CA ASN A 496 -4.64 -9.80 -5.29
C ASN A 496 -3.18 -10.24 -5.20
N LEU A 497 -2.30 -9.51 -5.88
CA LEU A 497 -0.85 -9.67 -5.80
C LEU A 497 -0.26 -8.50 -5.03
N TYR A 498 0.39 -8.77 -3.92
CA TYR A 498 1.03 -7.76 -3.09
C TYR A 498 2.53 -7.73 -3.38
N VAL A 499 3.07 -6.54 -3.63
CA VAL A 499 4.51 -6.27 -3.70
C VAL A 499 4.81 -5.27 -2.60
N TYR A 500 5.57 -5.69 -1.59
CA TYR A 500 5.73 -4.88 -0.38
C TYR A 500 7.05 -5.14 0.32
N SER A 501 7.43 -4.21 1.18
CA SER A 501 8.63 -4.22 1.99
C SER A 501 8.39 -3.37 3.23
N PRO A 502 9.21 -3.48 4.30
CA PRO A 502 9.21 -2.50 5.39
C PRO A 502 9.37 -1.06 4.91
N THR A 503 10.05 -0.82 3.78
CA THR A 503 10.34 0.51 3.24
C THR A 503 9.77 0.69 1.83
N SER A 504 9.60 1.95 1.42
CA SER A 504 9.27 2.30 0.04
C SER A 504 10.35 1.81 -0.93
N TYR A 505 11.62 2.01 -0.59
CA TYR A 505 12.75 1.61 -1.44
C TYR A 505 12.81 0.10 -1.69
N GLY A 506 12.56 -0.74 -0.68
CA GLY A 506 12.45 -2.18 -0.90
C GLY A 506 11.24 -2.53 -1.78
N THR A 507 10.12 -1.83 -1.64
CA THR A 507 8.95 -2.03 -2.51
C THR A 507 9.27 -1.70 -3.97
N ILE A 508 10.05 -0.63 -4.22
CA ILE A 508 10.55 -0.27 -5.57
C ILE A 508 11.36 -1.44 -6.16
N LYS A 509 12.32 -1.99 -5.40
CA LYS A 509 13.08 -3.18 -5.84
C LYS A 509 12.15 -4.37 -6.15
N GLY A 510 11.08 -4.52 -5.36
CA GLY A 510 10.07 -5.56 -5.56
C GLY A 510 9.30 -5.42 -6.86
N VAL A 511 8.98 -4.20 -7.29
CA VAL A 511 8.25 -3.96 -8.55
C VAL A 511 9.09 -4.37 -9.75
N TYR A 512 10.35 -3.93 -9.83
CA TYR A 512 11.22 -4.35 -10.93
C TYR A 512 11.66 -5.82 -10.79
N GLY A 513 11.69 -6.35 -9.56
CA GLY A 513 11.81 -7.77 -9.29
C GLY A 513 10.66 -8.59 -9.86
N LEU A 514 9.41 -8.12 -9.69
CA LEU A 514 8.21 -8.74 -10.25
C LEU A 514 8.27 -8.76 -11.79
N LEU A 515 8.63 -7.64 -12.41
CA LEU A 515 8.77 -7.55 -13.87
C LEU A 515 9.82 -8.54 -14.40
N ALA A 516 10.97 -8.66 -13.72
CA ALA A 516 11.97 -9.66 -14.06
C ALA A 516 11.44 -11.10 -13.94
N GLN A 517 10.58 -11.39 -12.96
CA GLN A 517 9.98 -12.72 -12.80
C GLN A 517 8.90 -13.02 -13.85
N LEU A 518 8.08 -12.02 -14.21
CA LEU A 518 6.93 -12.23 -15.09
C LEU A 518 7.30 -12.23 -16.58
N ALA A 519 8.22 -11.36 -17.00
CA ALA A 519 8.50 -11.15 -18.42
C ALA A 519 9.99 -10.93 -18.69
N ASP A 520 10.88 -11.45 -17.84
CA ASP A 520 12.34 -11.39 -18.02
C ASP A 520 12.88 -9.98 -18.30
N PHE A 521 12.29 -8.98 -17.64
CA PHE A 521 12.73 -7.59 -17.77
C PHE A 521 14.17 -7.41 -17.28
N GLU A 522 14.98 -6.77 -18.11
CA GLU A 522 16.37 -6.45 -17.83
C GLU A 522 16.67 -5.01 -18.28
N PHE A 523 16.99 -4.12 -17.32
CA PHE A 523 17.17 -2.69 -17.55
C PHE A 523 18.66 -2.30 -17.60
N PHE A 524 19.09 -1.67 -18.70
CA PHE A 524 20.49 -1.31 -18.96
C PHE A 524 20.75 0.19 -18.84
N ALA A 525 19.85 1.01 -19.38
CA ALA A 525 19.91 2.47 -19.38
C ALA A 525 18.49 3.04 -19.26
N ALA A 526 18.36 4.37 -19.12
CA ALA A 526 17.06 5.02 -18.94
C ALA A 526 16.03 4.63 -20.03
N ASP A 527 16.49 4.44 -21.27
CA ASP A 527 15.71 4.16 -22.47
C ASP A 527 15.98 2.76 -23.07
N THR A 528 16.68 1.89 -22.34
CA THR A 528 17.15 0.60 -22.87
C THR A 528 16.90 -0.51 -21.89
N TYR A 529 16.03 -1.43 -22.28
CA TYR A 529 15.71 -2.65 -21.56
C TYR A 529 15.27 -3.72 -22.55
N THR A 530 15.33 -4.98 -22.12
CA THR A 530 14.80 -6.14 -22.84
C THR A 530 13.75 -6.82 -21.98
N PHE A 531 12.86 -7.57 -22.63
CA PHE A 531 11.82 -8.37 -21.98
C PHE A 531 11.33 -9.46 -22.94
N ASP A 532 10.69 -10.48 -22.40
CA ASP A 532 9.98 -11.52 -23.14
C ASP A 532 8.56 -11.03 -23.49
N ASN A 533 8.40 -10.62 -24.75
CA ASN A 533 7.11 -10.18 -25.28
C ASN A 533 6.11 -11.32 -25.53
N SER A 534 6.51 -12.57 -25.31
CA SER A 534 5.62 -13.73 -25.39
C SER A 534 5.04 -14.13 -24.03
N SER A 535 5.46 -13.45 -22.95
CA SER A 535 4.95 -13.69 -21.60
C SER A 535 3.44 -13.48 -21.50
N THR A 536 2.76 -14.42 -20.84
CA THR A 536 1.33 -14.33 -20.52
C THR A 536 1.05 -13.54 -19.24
N LEU A 537 2.09 -13.01 -18.57
CA LEU A 537 2.00 -12.29 -17.29
C LEU A 537 1.23 -13.10 -16.23
N THR A 538 1.59 -14.36 -16.11
CA THR A 538 0.90 -15.32 -15.24
C THR A 538 1.67 -15.50 -13.93
N VAL A 539 0.95 -15.42 -12.79
CA VAL A 539 1.48 -15.71 -11.45
C VAL A 539 0.92 -17.06 -11.00
N MET A 540 1.79 -17.96 -10.55
CA MET A 540 1.37 -19.27 -10.03
C MET A 540 0.46 -19.14 -8.80
N SER A 541 -0.38 -20.14 -8.54
CA SER A 541 -1.21 -20.18 -7.32
C SER A 541 -0.34 -20.22 -6.07
N ASP A 542 -0.85 -19.69 -4.96
CA ASP A 542 -0.14 -19.61 -3.67
C ASP A 542 1.26 -18.97 -3.76
N TYR A 543 1.43 -18.01 -4.69
CA TYR A 543 2.75 -17.43 -4.94
C TYR A 543 3.26 -16.62 -3.74
N GLU A 544 4.44 -17.00 -3.25
CA GLU A 544 5.18 -16.28 -2.23
C GLU A 544 6.66 -16.21 -2.60
N LEU A 545 7.22 -15.00 -2.58
CA LEU A 545 8.64 -14.75 -2.78
C LEU A 545 9.13 -13.80 -1.70
N ALA A 546 10.29 -14.10 -1.14
CA ALA A 546 11.09 -13.17 -0.36
C ALA A 546 12.44 -13.00 -1.07
N ALA A 547 12.85 -11.77 -1.33
CA ALA A 547 14.12 -11.47 -1.99
C ALA A 547 14.93 -10.46 -1.17
N ASN A 548 16.22 -10.74 -1.04
CA ASN A 548 17.21 -9.88 -0.40
C ASN A 548 18.32 -9.62 -1.42
N PHE A 549 18.93 -8.43 -1.36
CA PHE A 549 20.09 -8.09 -2.19
C PHE A 549 21.35 -8.31 -1.35
N ASP A 550 22.50 -8.44 -2.00
CA ASP A 550 23.78 -8.48 -1.26
C ASP A 550 24.03 -7.16 -0.50
N PHE A 551 23.49 -6.04 -0.98
CA PHE A 551 23.52 -4.74 -0.30
C PHE A 551 22.11 -4.21 -0.03
N ASN A 552 21.89 -3.78 1.22
CA ASN A 552 20.63 -3.18 1.66
C ASN A 552 20.34 -1.89 0.88
N TYR A 553 21.37 -1.07 0.66
CA TYR A 553 21.33 0.18 -0.10
C TYR A 553 22.23 0.13 -1.34
N SER A 554 21.71 0.68 -2.44
CA SER A 554 22.49 0.92 -3.65
C SER A 554 22.10 2.28 -4.21
N VAL A 555 23.07 3.00 -4.74
CA VAL A 555 22.94 4.42 -5.01
C VAL A 555 23.35 4.73 -6.44
N ALA A 556 22.58 5.61 -7.09
CA ALA A 556 22.86 6.11 -8.43
C ALA A 556 24.17 6.90 -8.47
N GLY A 557 25.18 6.31 -9.10
CA GLY A 557 26.53 6.85 -9.26
C GLY A 557 26.67 8.06 -10.17
N THR A 558 25.73 8.27 -11.10
CA THR A 558 25.83 9.27 -12.16
C THR A 558 24.81 10.39 -11.95
N ALA A 559 25.12 11.60 -12.42
CA ALA A 559 24.16 12.69 -12.46
C ALA A 559 22.90 12.33 -13.29
N GLU A 560 23.07 11.57 -14.38
CA GLU A 560 21.95 11.11 -15.22
C GLU A 560 20.92 10.32 -14.40
N ALA A 561 21.36 9.31 -13.65
CA ALA A 561 20.46 8.49 -12.85
C ALA A 561 20.03 9.20 -11.55
N ALA A 562 20.89 10.02 -10.95
CA ALA A 562 20.52 10.79 -9.76
C ALA A 562 19.38 11.79 -10.03
N TYR A 563 19.39 12.45 -11.19
CA TYR A 563 18.33 13.38 -11.59
C TYR A 563 17.17 12.72 -12.34
N ASN A 564 17.29 11.43 -12.71
CA ASN A 564 16.21 10.65 -13.32
C ASN A 564 15.82 9.50 -12.40
N LYS A 565 14.81 9.74 -11.55
CA LYS A 565 14.31 8.76 -10.58
C LYS A 565 13.96 7.41 -11.22
N LEU A 566 13.24 7.41 -12.34
CA LEU A 566 12.85 6.19 -13.03
C LEU A 566 14.07 5.38 -13.50
N TYR A 567 15.10 6.05 -14.01
CA TYR A 567 16.33 5.36 -14.40
C TYR A 567 16.99 4.69 -13.19
N ALA A 568 17.15 5.40 -12.06
CA ALA A 568 17.70 4.79 -10.85
C ALA A 568 16.84 3.63 -10.33
N TYR A 569 15.52 3.82 -10.27
CA TYR A 569 14.58 2.82 -9.77
C TYR A 569 14.56 1.54 -10.60
N ARG A 570 14.58 1.64 -11.92
CA ARG A 570 14.71 0.50 -12.86
C ARG A 570 15.99 -0.30 -12.65
N LEU A 571 17.06 0.35 -12.20
CA LEU A 571 18.31 -0.30 -11.80
C LEU A 571 18.30 -0.82 -10.35
N GLY A 572 17.23 -0.60 -9.59
CA GLY A 572 17.15 -0.95 -8.16
C GLY A 572 18.05 -0.06 -7.29
N MET A 573 18.22 1.20 -7.66
CA MET A 573 19.07 2.20 -7.00
C MET A 573 18.27 3.40 -6.49
N ILE A 574 18.81 4.07 -5.47
CA ILE A 574 18.30 5.35 -4.96
C ILE A 574 18.82 6.49 -5.84
N SER A 575 17.92 7.36 -6.30
CA SER A 575 18.23 8.56 -7.10
C SER A 575 18.61 9.78 -6.24
N ASP A 576 17.96 9.96 -5.09
CA ASP A 576 18.30 11.00 -4.10
C ASP A 576 18.97 10.37 -2.87
N TRP A 577 20.29 10.35 -2.86
CA TRP A 577 21.10 9.74 -1.80
C TRP A 577 21.98 10.76 -1.05
N LEU A 578 22.03 11.99 -1.54
CA LEU A 578 22.82 13.06 -0.95
C LEU A 578 22.07 13.61 0.27
N ALA A 579 22.15 12.89 1.36
CA ALA A 579 21.66 13.37 2.66
C ALA A 579 22.73 13.13 3.73
N PHE A 580 23.56 14.12 3.97
CA PHE A 580 23.17 15.08 5.00
C PHE A 580 22.65 16.29 4.25
N SER A 581 21.48 16.71 4.62
CA SER A 581 21.17 18.13 4.67
C SER A 581 22.05 18.75 5.75
N GLY A 582 23.02 19.58 5.35
CA GLY A 582 23.71 20.47 6.29
C GLY A 582 22.69 21.24 7.14
N ALA A 583 23.05 21.56 8.39
CA ALA A 583 22.17 22.32 9.25
C ALA A 583 21.78 23.63 8.61
N GLY A 584 20.49 23.93 8.69
CA GLY A 584 19.99 25.26 8.39
C GLY A 584 19.48 25.39 6.96
N VAL A 585 18.18 25.13 6.80
CA VAL A 585 17.23 25.77 5.88
C VAL A 585 17.53 25.85 4.37
N ASN A 586 18.69 25.39 3.88
CA ASN A 586 18.97 25.10 2.48
C ASN A 586 19.71 23.77 2.41
N VAL A 587 19.00 22.76 1.94
CA VAL A 587 19.45 21.37 1.88
C VAL A 587 20.56 21.26 0.81
N SER A 588 21.81 21.58 1.18
CA SER A 588 22.95 21.30 0.31
C SER A 588 23.13 19.79 0.25
N SER A 589 23.38 19.27 -0.95
CA SER A 589 23.58 17.85 -1.21
C SER A 589 25.03 17.42 -0.88
N ASN A 590 25.68 18.08 0.09
CA ASN A 590 27.11 17.91 0.35
C ASN A 590 27.33 17.06 1.62
N VAL A 591 28.13 16.00 1.51
CA VAL A 591 28.54 15.20 2.67
C VAL A 591 29.62 15.88 3.50
N HIS A 592 30.33 16.86 2.94
CA HIS A 592 31.38 17.61 3.62
C HIS A 592 30.78 18.85 4.31
N ASN A 593 30.03 18.63 5.39
CA ASN A 593 29.07 19.61 5.90
C ASN A 593 29.25 20.03 7.37
N TYR A 594 30.26 19.53 8.10
CA TYR A 594 30.35 19.88 9.53
C TYR A 594 30.49 21.39 9.79
N LEU A 595 31.05 22.17 8.85
CA LEU A 595 31.21 23.63 8.99
C LEU A 595 29.93 24.36 8.60
N ASP A 596 29.07 23.76 7.79
CA ASP A 596 27.75 24.30 7.53
C ASP A 596 26.89 24.20 8.80
N ILE A 597 27.11 23.14 9.60
CA ILE A 597 26.39 22.89 10.84
C ILE A 597 26.96 23.68 12.02
N LEU A 598 28.28 23.72 12.12
CA LEU A 598 29.02 24.39 13.17
C LEU A 598 29.95 25.45 12.56
N PRO A 599 29.41 26.51 11.92
CA PRO A 599 30.24 27.53 11.27
C PRO A 599 31.03 28.34 12.30
N TYR A 600 32.30 28.62 11.97
CA TYR A 600 33.19 29.40 12.83
C TYR A 600 32.63 30.80 13.12
N GLU A 601 31.95 31.39 12.15
CA GLU A 601 31.32 32.72 12.26
C GLU A 601 30.27 32.77 13.37
N THR A 602 29.60 31.65 13.65
CA THR A 602 28.56 31.56 14.67
C THR A 602 29.13 31.13 16.02
N TYR A 603 29.98 30.10 16.05
CA TYR A 603 30.41 29.47 17.30
C TYR A 603 31.87 29.78 17.68
N GLY A 604 32.73 30.11 16.73
CA GLY A 604 34.18 30.19 16.91
C GLY A 604 34.66 31.25 17.90
N THR A 605 33.88 32.31 18.13
CA THR A 605 34.21 33.32 19.16
C THR A 605 33.95 32.81 20.57
N ALA A 606 32.84 32.09 20.78
CA ALA A 606 32.44 31.57 22.09
C ALA A 606 33.12 30.22 22.39
N HIS A 607 33.42 29.43 21.35
CA HIS A 607 33.99 28.10 21.44
C HIS A 607 35.22 27.95 20.52
N PRO A 608 36.28 28.76 20.70
CA PRO A 608 37.46 28.71 19.84
C PRO A 608 38.16 27.34 19.85
N GLN A 609 38.03 26.56 20.93
CA GLN A 609 38.61 25.23 21.06
C GLN A 609 38.02 24.20 20.07
N TRP A 610 36.82 24.44 19.54
CA TRP A 610 36.20 23.56 18.55
C TRP A 610 36.91 23.60 17.20
N TYR A 611 37.85 24.51 16.97
CA TYR A 611 38.37 24.79 15.64
C TYR A 611 39.90 24.83 15.58
N THR A 612 40.45 24.18 14.56
CA THR A 612 41.86 24.26 14.19
C THR A 612 41.97 24.77 12.75
N TYR A 613 42.48 25.99 12.55
CA TYR A 613 42.67 26.53 11.20
C TYR A 613 43.85 25.87 10.48
N LYS A 614 43.64 25.44 9.24
CA LYS A 614 44.66 24.85 8.35
C LYS A 614 44.92 25.81 7.21
N SER A 615 46.03 26.55 7.29
CA SER A 615 46.32 27.64 6.35
C SER A 615 46.57 27.18 4.90
N ASP A 616 47.08 25.96 4.73
CA ASP A 616 47.34 25.35 3.42
C ASP A 616 46.06 24.80 2.75
N ALA A 617 45.05 24.44 3.54
CA ALA A 617 43.73 24.08 3.05
C ALA A 617 42.74 25.26 3.02
N GLY A 618 43.13 26.42 3.57
CA GLY A 618 42.27 27.62 3.61
C GLY A 618 40.98 27.46 4.41
N THR A 619 40.92 26.51 5.34
CA THR A 619 39.68 26.17 6.07
C THR A 619 39.95 25.68 7.50
N TYR A 620 38.89 25.50 8.28
CA TYR A 620 38.94 24.96 9.63
C TYR A 620 38.71 23.45 9.65
N VAL A 621 39.47 22.77 10.51
CA VAL A 621 39.17 21.41 10.97
C VAL A 621 38.46 21.52 12.30
N LEU A 622 37.35 20.82 12.43
CA LEU A 622 36.60 20.72 13.68
C LEU A 622 37.34 19.82 14.68
N ASN A 623 37.26 20.14 15.97
CA ASN A 623 37.69 19.30 17.09
C ASN A 623 36.42 18.84 17.84
N PRO A 624 35.79 17.71 17.45
CA PRO A 624 34.54 17.24 18.06
C PRO A 624 34.74 16.86 19.52
N ASP A 625 33.82 17.27 20.40
CA ASP A 625 33.82 16.90 21.82
C ASP A 625 32.45 16.35 22.20
N ALA A 626 32.39 15.04 22.47
CA ALA A 626 31.17 14.33 22.85
C ALA A 626 30.60 14.77 24.22
N THR A 627 31.40 15.46 25.04
CA THR A 627 31.02 15.93 26.38
C THR A 627 30.52 17.37 26.37
N ASP A 628 30.74 18.11 25.28
CA ASP A 628 30.23 19.48 25.11
C ASP A 628 28.77 19.43 24.65
N SER A 629 27.85 19.60 25.61
CA SER A 629 26.40 19.55 25.36
C SER A 629 25.90 20.66 24.42
N VAL A 630 26.64 21.77 24.29
CA VAL A 630 26.29 22.84 23.34
C VAL A 630 26.61 22.38 21.92
N MET A 631 27.77 21.75 21.72
CA MET A 631 28.20 21.22 20.42
C MET A 631 27.27 20.08 19.95
N VAL A 632 27.05 19.09 20.82
CA VAL A 632 26.15 17.95 20.53
C VAL A 632 24.73 18.46 20.26
N GLY A 633 24.21 19.34 21.12
CA GLY A 633 22.87 19.91 21.00
C GLY A 633 22.65 20.67 19.68
N ALA A 634 23.66 21.39 19.19
CA ALA A 634 23.56 22.09 17.90
C ALA A 634 23.38 21.11 16.72
N VAL A 635 24.15 20.02 16.67
CA VAL A 635 24.05 18.99 15.62
C VAL A 635 22.75 18.20 15.74
N VAL A 636 22.33 17.84 16.96
CA VAL A 636 21.05 17.15 17.21
C VAL A 636 19.87 18.02 16.74
N ASN A 637 19.88 19.33 17.03
CA ASN A 637 18.81 20.23 16.61
C ASN A 637 18.77 20.42 15.10
N SER A 638 19.94 20.47 14.45
CA SER A 638 20.03 20.41 13.00
C SER A 638 19.36 19.14 12.46
N LEU A 639 19.79 17.97 12.94
CA LEU A 639 19.29 16.70 12.44
C LEU A 639 17.76 16.56 12.64
N LYS A 640 17.19 17.09 13.73
CA LYS A 640 15.72 17.14 13.92
C LYS A 640 15.00 17.95 12.84
N GLN A 641 15.52 19.11 12.45
CA GLN A 641 14.92 19.92 11.37
C GLN A 641 14.92 19.16 10.04
N VAL A 642 16.00 18.45 9.80
CA VAL A 642 16.22 17.63 8.62
C VAL A 642 15.26 16.45 8.57
N LEU A 643 15.13 15.73 9.69
CA LEU A 643 14.23 14.59 9.81
C LEU A 643 12.79 14.98 9.48
N ALA A 644 12.37 16.17 9.92
CA ALA A 644 11.06 16.74 9.59
C ALA A 644 10.93 17.12 8.10
N ALA A 645 11.98 17.67 7.49
CA ALA A 645 11.99 18.08 6.08
C ALA A 645 12.09 16.91 5.09
N LYS A 646 12.74 15.80 5.49
CA LYS A 646 12.94 14.60 4.67
C LYS A 646 12.44 13.36 5.42
N PRO A 647 11.12 13.12 5.53
CA PRO A 647 10.55 12.04 6.33
C PRO A 647 10.89 10.62 5.84
N ARG A 648 11.27 10.46 4.56
CA ARG A 648 11.65 9.16 3.95
C ARG A 648 13.16 8.91 3.92
N GLN A 649 13.99 9.86 4.35
CA GLN A 649 15.45 9.69 4.36
C GLN A 649 15.88 8.83 5.54
N GLU A 650 16.71 7.82 5.26
CA GLU A 650 17.20 6.84 6.24
C GLU A 650 18.67 7.03 6.59
N ILE A 651 19.50 7.53 5.67
CA ILE A 651 20.95 7.71 5.89
C ILE A 651 21.29 9.19 5.99
N PHE A 652 22.09 9.53 7.00
CA PHE A 652 22.55 10.87 7.32
C PHE A 652 24.07 10.88 7.56
N VAL A 653 24.89 11.51 6.72
CA VAL A 653 26.35 11.68 6.91
C VAL A 653 26.78 13.01 7.58
N PHE A 654 27.18 12.99 8.86
CA PHE A 654 27.86 14.13 9.49
C PHE A 654 29.33 14.10 9.08
N GLY A 655 29.68 14.67 7.92
CA GLY A 655 30.97 14.43 7.29
C GLY A 655 31.99 15.55 7.43
N GLN A 656 33.27 15.17 7.34
CA GLN A 656 34.37 16.09 7.47
C GLN A 656 34.50 17.08 6.31
N ALA A 657 35.20 18.22 6.47
CA ALA A 657 35.52 19.10 5.34
C ALA A 657 36.29 18.35 4.24
N ASP A 658 36.05 18.74 2.98
CA ASP A 658 36.69 18.13 1.81
C ASP A 658 38.15 18.58 1.70
N THR A 659 39.00 18.06 2.58
CA THR A 659 40.42 18.37 2.63
C THR A 659 41.23 17.12 2.95
N GLN A 660 42.56 17.26 2.85
CA GLN A 660 43.50 16.24 3.31
C GLN A 660 43.50 16.04 4.84
N TYR A 661 42.93 16.99 5.60
CA TYR A 661 42.87 16.97 7.06
C TYR A 661 41.52 16.48 7.57
N GLY A 662 41.52 15.98 8.80
CA GLY A 662 40.31 15.58 9.50
C GLY A 662 40.48 15.71 11.02
N PRO A 663 39.36 15.61 11.78
CA PRO A 663 39.39 15.56 13.24
C PRO A 663 40.16 14.34 13.75
N ASN A 664 40.46 14.33 15.05
CA ASN A 664 40.86 13.08 15.71
C ASN A 664 39.73 12.04 15.56
N VAL A 665 40.06 10.86 15.05
CA VAL A 665 39.06 9.84 14.68
C VAL A 665 38.34 9.27 15.90
N ALA A 666 39.02 9.11 17.04
CA ALA A 666 38.41 8.60 18.26
C ALA A 666 37.39 9.62 18.84
N ASP A 667 37.76 10.90 18.86
CA ASP A 667 36.88 11.97 19.32
C ASP A 667 35.69 12.16 18.37
N TYR A 668 35.92 12.04 17.06
CA TYR A 668 34.88 12.11 16.04
C TYR A 668 33.87 10.96 16.16
N LEU A 669 34.35 9.73 16.36
CA LEU A 669 33.47 8.57 16.63
C LEU A 669 32.67 8.76 17.92
N ALA A 670 33.31 9.19 19.01
CA ALA A 670 32.63 9.47 20.27
C ALA A 670 31.54 10.54 20.10
N PHE A 671 31.83 11.60 19.34
CA PHE A 671 30.88 12.67 19.07
C PHE A 671 29.67 12.20 18.25
N VAL A 672 29.89 11.44 17.17
CA VAL A 672 28.80 10.90 16.35
C VAL A 672 27.94 9.91 17.16
N ASN A 673 28.55 9.12 18.04
CA ASN A 673 27.80 8.28 18.97
C ASN A 673 26.88 9.11 19.89
N ALA A 674 27.39 10.20 20.47
CA ALA A 674 26.59 11.06 21.35
C ALA A 674 25.40 11.70 20.60
N VAL A 675 25.65 12.25 19.40
CA VAL A 675 24.59 12.79 18.53
C VAL A 675 23.55 11.73 18.19
N THR A 676 24.00 10.52 17.82
CA THR A 676 23.10 9.41 17.44
C THR A 676 22.25 8.96 18.62
N ALA A 677 22.82 8.87 19.83
CA ALA A 677 22.09 8.48 21.03
C ALA A 677 20.98 9.47 21.38
N ASP A 678 21.24 10.77 21.31
CA ASP A 678 20.23 11.80 21.58
C ASP A 678 19.10 11.82 20.53
N VAL A 679 19.44 11.52 19.28
CA VAL A 679 18.46 11.42 18.19
C VAL A 679 17.64 10.14 18.29
N ASP A 680 18.24 9.03 18.73
CA ASP A 680 17.55 7.78 19.03
C ASP A 680 16.43 8.00 20.07
N VAL A 681 16.74 8.69 21.17
CA VAL A 681 15.75 9.05 22.20
C VAL A 681 14.62 9.92 21.62
N TYR A 682 14.97 10.89 20.77
CA TYR A 682 13.98 11.71 20.08
C TYR A 682 13.06 10.87 19.19
N LEU A 683 13.60 9.95 18.39
CA LEU A 683 12.82 9.10 17.49
C LEU A 683 11.94 8.11 18.26
N GLN A 684 12.43 7.48 19.32
CA GLN A 684 11.61 6.61 20.18
C GLN A 684 10.37 7.34 20.72
N THR A 685 10.49 8.65 20.98
CA THR A 685 9.39 9.45 21.53
C THR A 685 8.45 9.97 20.44
N ASN A 686 8.98 10.43 19.30
CA ASN A 686 8.22 11.19 18.31
C ASN A 686 7.90 10.40 17.04
N GLU A 687 8.75 9.45 16.66
CA GLU A 687 8.68 8.67 15.41
C GLU A 687 9.12 7.21 15.65
N PRO A 688 8.45 6.44 16.55
CA PRO A 688 8.95 5.15 17.06
C PRO A 688 9.10 4.04 16.01
N ASN A 689 8.53 4.23 14.81
CA ASN A 689 8.66 3.29 13.69
C ASN A 689 9.79 3.66 12.72
N ARG A 690 10.41 4.83 12.87
CA ARG A 690 11.46 5.31 11.96
C ARG A 690 12.82 4.75 12.36
N GLN A 691 13.58 4.31 11.37
CA GLN A 691 14.93 3.78 11.54
C GLN A 691 15.89 4.63 10.72
N ILE A 692 16.98 5.10 11.32
CA ILE A 692 17.98 5.91 10.63
C ILE A 692 19.42 5.48 10.91
N ILE A 693 20.33 5.88 10.03
CA ILE A 693 21.78 5.72 10.17
C ILE A 693 22.43 7.10 10.19
N VAL A 694 23.26 7.37 11.20
CA VAL A 694 24.09 8.57 11.28
C VAL A 694 25.55 8.17 11.05
N ALA A 695 26.11 8.55 9.90
CA ALA A 695 27.43 8.14 9.48
C ALA A 695 28.49 9.24 9.65
N MET A 696 29.68 8.86 10.08
CA MET A 696 30.91 9.66 9.93
C MET A 696 31.62 9.28 8.62
N LEU A 697 32.51 10.15 8.12
CA LEU A 697 33.38 9.81 6.99
C LEU A 697 34.70 9.20 7.46
N ALA A 698 35.08 8.06 6.89
CA ALA A 698 36.46 7.60 6.84
C ALA A 698 37.08 8.04 5.50
N TYR A 699 37.65 9.25 5.51
CA TYR A 699 38.09 9.98 4.32
C TYR A 699 39.38 10.75 4.62
N ASN A 700 40.40 10.63 3.76
CA ASN A 700 41.72 11.27 3.94
C ASN A 700 42.23 11.18 5.40
N GLY A 701 42.26 12.31 6.12
CA GLY A 701 42.76 12.41 7.49
C GLY A 701 42.04 11.56 8.53
N THR A 702 40.82 11.07 8.25
CA THR A 702 40.08 10.12 9.11
C THR A 702 39.98 8.72 8.54
N PHE A 703 40.77 8.39 7.51
CA PHE A 703 40.68 7.08 6.86
C PHE A 703 41.09 5.92 7.78
N VAL A 704 42.06 6.15 8.66
CA VAL A 704 42.57 5.15 9.61
C VAL A 704 41.62 5.05 10.82
N PRO A 705 41.11 3.87 11.18
CA PRO A 705 40.23 3.71 12.34
C PRO A 705 40.94 4.02 13.67
N PRO A 706 40.20 4.35 14.73
CA PRO A 706 40.77 4.48 16.06
C PRO A 706 41.19 3.09 16.58
N GLN A 707 42.22 3.04 17.43
CA GLN A 707 42.68 1.77 18.04
C GLN A 707 41.61 1.11 18.91
N ASN A 708 40.77 1.92 19.56
CA ASN A 708 39.68 1.46 20.41
C ASN A 708 38.43 2.31 20.12
N GLY A 709 37.25 1.71 20.22
CA GLY A 709 35.98 2.38 20.00
C GLY A 709 34.86 1.37 19.76
N SER A 710 33.62 1.86 19.78
CA SER A 710 32.43 1.10 19.44
C SER A 710 31.39 2.04 18.87
N PHE A 711 30.63 1.60 17.88
CA PHE A 711 29.52 2.38 17.33
C PHE A 711 28.27 2.22 18.19
N PHE A 712 27.55 3.33 18.37
CA PHE A 712 26.25 3.32 19.02
C PHE A 712 25.22 2.57 18.18
N VAL A 713 24.46 1.67 18.81
CA VAL A 713 23.34 0.96 18.20
C VAL A 713 22.13 1.11 19.13
N GLY A 714 21.19 1.96 18.74
CA GLY A 714 19.95 2.21 19.45
C GLY A 714 18.77 1.43 18.87
N THR A 715 17.56 1.82 19.29
CA THR A 715 16.31 1.16 18.84
C THR A 715 15.84 1.69 17.48
N ASN A 716 16.07 2.98 17.22
CA ASN A 716 15.61 3.75 16.07
C ASN A 716 16.75 4.42 15.30
N ALA A 717 17.95 4.55 15.88
CA ALA A 717 19.12 5.09 15.21
C ALA A 717 20.39 4.28 15.53
N LYS A 718 21.28 4.18 14.55
CA LYS A 718 22.62 3.61 14.73
C LYS A 718 23.69 4.48 14.08
N ALA A 719 24.88 4.48 14.68
CA ALA A 719 26.04 5.15 14.15
C ALA A 719 26.73 4.25 13.10
N ALA A 720 27.32 4.86 12.07
CA ALA A 720 27.99 4.13 11.00
C ALA A 720 29.26 4.85 10.54
N VAL A 721 30.06 4.17 9.72
CA VAL A 721 31.18 4.77 8.99
C VAL A 721 30.95 4.63 7.49
N MET A 722 31.06 5.75 6.78
CA MET A 722 31.13 5.79 5.33
C MET A 722 32.59 5.66 4.92
N PHE A 723 32.95 4.48 4.44
CA PHE A 723 34.30 4.13 4.01
C PHE A 723 34.55 4.65 2.60
N ALA A 724 35.44 5.65 2.47
CA ALA A 724 35.69 6.39 1.24
C ALA A 724 37.20 6.38 0.89
N PRO A 725 37.72 5.31 0.26
CA PRO A 725 39.15 5.14 -0.04
C PRO A 725 39.61 5.97 -1.25
N VAL A 726 39.52 7.30 -1.12
CA VAL A 726 39.80 8.27 -2.20
C VAL A 726 41.24 8.23 -2.71
N GLY A 727 42.19 7.84 -1.86
CA GLY A 727 43.61 7.71 -2.19
C GLY A 727 43.96 6.33 -2.73
N GLY A 728 42.97 5.49 -3.02
CA GLY A 728 43.15 4.12 -3.50
C GLY A 728 43.23 4.00 -5.02
N LYS A 729 43.79 2.88 -5.49
CA LYS A 729 43.80 2.54 -6.92
C LYS A 729 42.51 1.80 -7.26
N HIS A 730 41.62 2.42 -8.01
CA HIS A 730 40.28 1.89 -8.31
C HIS A 730 40.24 0.91 -9.50
N ASN A 731 41.37 0.75 -10.19
CA ASN A 731 41.57 -0.22 -11.27
C ASN A 731 42.18 -1.55 -10.80
N LYS A 732 42.46 -1.67 -9.50
CA LYS A 732 43.02 -2.87 -8.87
C LYS A 732 42.15 -3.26 -7.69
N ALA A 733 42.10 -4.56 -7.40
CA ALA A 733 41.42 -5.04 -6.20
C ALA A 733 42.06 -4.41 -4.95
N TYR A 734 41.23 -4.06 -3.97
CA TYR A 734 41.65 -3.40 -2.72
C TYR A 734 42.41 -4.31 -1.76
N ASP A 735 42.31 -5.62 -1.93
CA ASP A 735 43.08 -6.63 -1.20
C ASP A 735 44.49 -6.85 -1.80
N SER A 736 44.80 -6.20 -2.91
CA SER A 736 46.14 -6.26 -3.46
C SER A 736 47.14 -5.52 -2.58
N SER A 737 48.30 -6.15 -2.34
CA SER A 737 49.43 -5.58 -1.58
C SER A 737 49.87 -4.17 -2.02
N ASP A 738 49.64 -3.81 -3.29
CA ASP A 738 50.06 -2.53 -3.87
C ASP A 738 48.93 -1.47 -3.85
N ASN A 739 47.79 -1.83 -3.28
CA ASN A 739 46.61 -0.97 -3.20
C ASN A 739 46.41 -0.46 -1.78
N LYS A 740 47.12 0.63 -1.50
CA LYS A 740 47.15 1.31 -0.21
C LYS A 740 46.61 2.71 -0.39
N GLN A 741 46.04 3.26 0.67
CA GLN A 741 45.58 4.64 0.66
C GLN A 741 46.79 5.57 0.53
N LYS A 742 46.75 6.45 -0.47
CA LYS A 742 47.67 7.57 -0.55
C LYS A 742 47.15 8.71 0.30
N ASN A 743 47.93 9.10 1.30
CA ASN A 743 47.64 10.28 2.09
C ASN A 743 47.90 11.53 1.26
N THR A 744 46.85 12.29 0.97
CA THR A 744 46.91 13.49 0.13
C THR A 744 47.65 14.65 0.78
N SER A 745 47.82 14.64 2.11
CA SER A 745 48.58 15.67 2.85
C SER A 745 50.09 15.46 2.79
N THR A 746 50.56 14.22 2.89
CA THR A 746 51.99 13.89 2.91
C THR A 746 52.50 13.41 1.56
N GLY A 747 51.60 12.95 0.68
CA GLY A 747 51.93 12.28 -0.57
C GLY A 747 52.41 10.84 -0.39
N GLU A 748 52.50 10.34 0.84
CA GLU A 748 52.93 8.99 1.19
C GLU A 748 51.77 7.99 1.13
N PHE A 749 52.10 6.71 0.99
CA PHE A 749 51.12 5.64 1.10
C PHE A 749 51.08 5.12 2.54
N ASP A 750 49.89 4.77 3.00
CA ASP A 750 49.70 4.00 4.22
C ASP A 750 50.46 2.66 4.13
N ASN A 751 50.74 2.06 5.29
CA ASN A 751 51.43 0.76 5.33
C ASN A 751 50.50 -0.39 4.95
N GLU A 752 49.25 -0.30 5.40
CA GLU A 752 48.17 -1.26 5.25
C GLU A 752 47.45 -1.06 3.91
N THR A 753 46.92 -2.15 3.39
CA THR A 753 46.04 -2.15 2.22
C THR A 753 44.68 -1.55 2.55
N ILE A 754 43.94 -1.15 1.52
CA ILE A 754 42.57 -0.67 1.68
C ILE A 754 41.66 -1.75 2.28
N ALA A 755 41.87 -3.02 1.91
CA ALA A 755 41.13 -4.14 2.49
C ALA A 755 41.40 -4.33 3.99
N GLU A 756 42.65 -4.20 4.43
CA GLU A 756 42.99 -4.24 5.86
C GLU A 756 42.30 -3.10 6.61
N ARG A 757 42.34 -1.86 6.08
CA ARG A 757 41.64 -0.72 6.70
C ARG A 757 40.12 -0.91 6.77
N LEU A 758 39.51 -1.45 5.72
CA LEU A 758 38.08 -1.77 5.74
C LEU A 758 37.76 -2.83 6.81
N ASN A 759 38.57 -3.88 6.89
CA ASN A 759 38.39 -4.94 7.88
C ASN A 759 38.54 -4.41 9.31
N GLU A 760 39.51 -3.54 9.58
CA GLU A 760 39.68 -2.88 10.87
C GLU A 760 38.45 -2.04 11.26
N TRP A 761 37.90 -1.24 10.33
CA TRP A 761 36.66 -0.50 10.56
C TRP A 761 35.48 -1.44 10.87
N SER A 762 35.32 -2.50 10.08
CA SER A 762 34.24 -3.48 10.26
C SER A 762 34.37 -4.31 11.54
N ALA A 763 35.58 -4.42 12.10
CA ALA A 763 35.85 -5.18 13.31
C ALA A 763 35.50 -4.41 14.60
N LEU A 764 35.27 -3.09 14.52
CA LEU A 764 34.84 -2.32 15.69
C LEU A 764 33.44 -2.78 16.15
N PRO A 765 33.22 -2.99 17.46
CA PRO A 765 31.91 -3.40 17.98
C PRO A 765 30.79 -2.45 17.54
N GLY A 766 29.68 -3.00 17.05
CA GLY A 766 28.51 -2.25 16.58
C GLY A 766 28.69 -1.60 15.19
N ALA A 767 29.82 -1.79 14.52
CA ALA A 767 30.09 -1.13 13.25
C ALA A 767 29.06 -1.48 12.16
N THR A 768 28.55 -0.44 11.52
CA THR A 768 27.88 -0.52 10.21
C THR A 768 28.78 0.21 9.22
N VAL A 769 29.20 -0.47 8.14
CA VAL A 769 30.01 0.13 7.09
C VAL A 769 29.16 0.44 5.86
N LEU A 770 29.35 1.63 5.31
CA LEU A 770 28.74 2.10 4.08
C LEU A 770 29.87 2.37 3.08
N SER A 771 29.89 1.70 1.93
CA SER A 771 31.00 1.82 0.97
C SER A 771 30.74 2.90 -0.06
N TRP A 772 31.59 3.94 -0.07
CA TRP A 772 31.68 4.94 -1.13
C TRP A 772 32.93 4.67 -1.95
N LEU A 773 32.74 4.07 -3.13
CA LEU A 773 33.79 3.74 -4.07
C LEU A 773 33.77 4.72 -5.25
N TYR A 774 34.89 4.85 -5.96
CA TYR A 774 35.04 5.84 -7.03
C TYR A 774 35.19 5.16 -8.39
N GLY A 775 34.51 5.68 -9.40
CA GLY A 775 34.35 5.10 -10.73
C GLY A 775 34.81 5.99 -11.89
N THR A 776 35.31 7.19 -11.58
CA THR A 776 35.74 8.19 -12.56
C THR A 776 36.97 8.94 -12.06
N ASP A 777 37.68 9.60 -12.98
CA ASP A 777 38.71 10.58 -12.63
C ASP A 777 38.05 11.96 -12.41
N TYR A 778 38.20 12.51 -11.21
CA TYR A 778 37.59 13.79 -10.80
C TYR A 778 38.41 15.00 -11.21
N PHE A 779 39.66 14.80 -11.59
CA PHE A 779 40.47 15.85 -12.19
C PHE A 779 40.09 16.05 -13.66
N ASN A 780 39.77 14.95 -14.37
CA ASN A 780 39.44 15.00 -15.78
C ASN A 780 38.46 13.88 -16.20
N TYR A 781 37.17 14.22 -16.27
CA TYR A 781 36.09 13.30 -16.65
C TYR A 781 36.20 12.72 -18.07
N MET A 782 36.96 13.34 -18.97
CA MET A 782 37.17 12.81 -20.32
C MET A 782 38.28 11.75 -20.37
N MET A 783 39.00 11.52 -19.26
CA MET A 783 40.07 10.54 -19.23
C MET A 783 39.53 9.14 -18.97
N PRO A 784 40.05 8.14 -19.71
CA PRO A 784 39.66 6.76 -19.54
C PRO A 784 40.06 6.24 -18.14
N PHE A 785 39.08 5.69 -17.40
CA PHE A 785 39.26 5.27 -16.00
C PHE A 785 38.70 3.85 -15.78
N ASP A 786 39.57 2.84 -15.87
CA ASP A 786 39.14 1.43 -15.79
C ASP A 786 38.85 0.99 -14.35
N THR A 787 37.59 0.99 -13.96
CA THR A 787 37.12 0.38 -12.70
C THR A 787 36.54 -1.00 -12.86
N LEU A 788 36.10 -1.37 -14.07
CA LEU A 788 35.47 -2.65 -14.36
C LEU A 788 36.41 -3.83 -14.03
N SER A 789 37.72 -3.65 -14.20
CA SER A 789 38.73 -4.67 -13.86
C SER A 789 38.76 -5.07 -12.38
N ALA A 790 38.40 -4.17 -11.47
CA ALA A 790 38.46 -4.42 -10.02
C ALA A 790 37.09 -4.42 -9.34
N MET A 791 36.05 -3.95 -10.04
CA MET A 791 34.74 -3.68 -9.45
C MET A 791 34.18 -4.89 -8.68
N GLN A 792 34.15 -6.08 -9.28
CA GLN A 792 33.62 -7.28 -8.61
C GLN A 792 34.42 -7.66 -7.36
N ALA A 793 35.75 -7.61 -7.42
CA ALA A 793 36.59 -7.93 -6.27
C ALA A 793 36.35 -6.95 -5.12
N ASN A 794 36.26 -5.65 -5.42
CA ASN A 794 35.99 -4.61 -4.44
C ASN A 794 34.58 -4.72 -3.85
N VAL A 795 33.58 -5.07 -4.65
CA VAL A 795 32.21 -5.30 -4.18
C VAL A 795 32.12 -6.55 -3.30
N ARG A 796 32.78 -7.66 -3.68
CA ARG A 796 32.86 -8.87 -2.83
C ARG A 796 33.52 -8.58 -1.49
N LEU A 797 34.60 -7.81 -1.50
CA LEU A 797 35.26 -7.37 -0.28
C LEU A 797 34.31 -6.55 0.59
N ALA A 798 33.61 -5.57 0.01
CA ALA A 798 32.61 -4.78 0.73
C ALA A 798 31.52 -5.66 1.36
N ARG A 799 30.95 -6.61 0.58
CA ARG A 799 29.97 -7.58 1.09
C ARG A 799 30.53 -8.40 2.25
N SER A 800 31.77 -8.90 2.13
CA SER A 800 32.41 -9.71 3.18
C SER A 800 32.67 -8.94 4.48
N ALA A 801 32.87 -7.63 4.40
CA ALA A 801 32.99 -6.73 5.54
C ALA A 801 31.63 -6.31 6.14
N GLY A 802 30.52 -6.91 5.70
CA GLY A 802 29.18 -6.61 6.22
C GLY A 802 28.64 -5.24 5.80
N ASN A 803 29.09 -4.69 4.67
CA ASN A 803 28.64 -3.38 4.20
C ASN A 803 27.14 -3.37 3.89
N GLU A 804 26.44 -2.33 4.35
CA GLU A 804 25.00 -2.17 4.07
C GLU A 804 24.73 -1.35 2.81
N LEU A 805 25.67 -0.51 2.38
CA LEU A 805 25.52 0.37 1.23
C LEU A 805 26.65 0.19 0.23
N LEU A 806 26.28 0.11 -1.05
CA LEU A 806 27.21 0.24 -2.17
C LEU A 806 26.89 1.51 -2.96
N PHE A 807 27.86 2.42 -2.98
CA PHE A 807 27.84 3.58 -3.85
C PHE A 807 29.11 3.63 -4.69
N TYR A 808 28.97 3.52 -6.02
CA TYR A 808 30.06 3.79 -6.96
C TYR A 808 29.86 5.19 -7.53
N GLN A 809 30.57 6.17 -6.99
CA GLN A 809 30.54 7.55 -7.46
C GLN A 809 31.20 7.65 -8.84
N LEU A 810 30.38 7.93 -9.83
CA LEU A 810 30.71 8.14 -11.22
C LEU A 810 30.65 9.66 -11.51
N GLN A 811 30.41 10.07 -12.75
CA GLN A 811 30.31 11.50 -13.07
C GLN A 811 29.03 12.12 -12.49
N THR A 812 29.16 12.99 -11.47
CA THR A 812 28.02 13.60 -10.73
C THR A 812 27.93 15.13 -10.85
N TYR A 813 28.60 15.76 -11.84
CA TYR A 813 28.64 17.23 -11.93
C TYR A 813 27.28 17.86 -12.23
N GLY A 814 26.88 18.84 -11.39
CA GLY A 814 25.62 19.59 -11.52
C GLY A 814 25.53 20.29 -12.87
N GLY A 815 24.55 19.89 -13.69
CA GLY A 815 24.33 20.41 -15.04
C GLY A 815 24.70 19.45 -16.18
N THR A 816 25.39 18.34 -15.89
CA THR A 816 25.66 17.28 -16.89
C THR A 816 24.74 16.10 -16.66
N THR A 817 23.95 15.72 -17.67
CA THR A 817 23.08 14.54 -17.62
C THR A 817 23.61 13.37 -18.44
N VAL A 818 24.79 13.49 -19.06
CA VAL A 818 25.41 12.45 -19.90
C VAL A 818 26.91 12.43 -19.66
N GLY A 819 27.48 11.25 -19.40
CA GLY A 819 28.92 11.06 -19.24
C GLY A 819 29.51 10.07 -20.26
N SER A 820 30.73 10.35 -20.72
CA SER A 820 31.56 9.43 -21.53
C SER A 820 32.47 8.57 -20.63
N ASP A 821 33.27 7.67 -21.19
CA ASP A 821 34.08 6.70 -20.43
C ASP A 821 33.18 5.64 -19.76
N TRP A 822 32.26 5.10 -20.56
CA TRP A 822 31.45 3.92 -20.23
C TRP A 822 30.61 4.07 -18.96
N GLN A 823 30.18 5.28 -18.61
CA GLN A 823 29.54 5.58 -17.31
C GLN A 823 28.24 4.81 -17.12
N ARG A 824 27.42 4.69 -18.18
CA ARG A 824 26.18 3.89 -18.15
C ARG A 824 26.46 2.40 -17.95
N LEU A 825 27.50 1.87 -18.59
CA LEU A 825 27.93 0.48 -18.38
C LEU A 825 28.44 0.26 -16.94
N LYS A 826 29.29 1.16 -16.43
CA LYS A 826 29.80 1.08 -15.06
C LYS A 826 28.67 1.15 -14.03
N LEU A 827 27.69 2.02 -14.24
CA LEU A 827 26.50 2.13 -13.39
C LEU A 827 25.66 0.84 -13.44
N TYR A 828 25.43 0.31 -14.63
CA TYR A 828 24.73 -0.95 -14.83
C TYR A 828 25.42 -2.11 -14.10
N VAL A 829 26.73 -2.29 -14.30
CA VAL A 829 27.49 -3.36 -13.61
C VAL A 829 27.45 -3.16 -12.09
N ALA A 830 27.59 -1.93 -11.59
CA ALA A 830 27.50 -1.64 -10.17
C ALA A 830 26.11 -1.99 -9.59
N SER A 831 25.02 -1.74 -10.32
CA SER A 831 23.67 -2.08 -9.85
C SER A 831 23.45 -3.59 -9.76
N LYS A 832 23.94 -4.34 -10.74
CA LYS A 832 23.85 -5.80 -10.75
C LYS A 832 24.71 -6.44 -9.68
N LEU A 833 25.90 -5.91 -9.43
CA LEU A 833 26.76 -6.35 -8.34
C LEU A 833 26.21 -5.96 -6.96
N ALA A 834 25.45 -4.85 -6.84
CA ALA A 834 24.74 -4.53 -5.61
C ALA A 834 23.63 -5.53 -5.28
N LYS A 835 22.97 -6.08 -6.32
CA LYS A 835 21.98 -7.16 -6.17
C LYS A 835 22.67 -8.49 -5.86
N ASN A 836 23.71 -8.84 -6.60
CA ASN A 836 24.47 -10.08 -6.48
C ASN A 836 25.95 -9.84 -6.80
N ALA A 837 26.79 -9.81 -5.76
CA ALA A 837 28.23 -9.55 -5.87
C ALA A 837 28.99 -10.63 -6.65
N ASP A 838 28.37 -11.79 -6.88
CA ASP A 838 28.93 -12.91 -7.64
C ASP A 838 28.48 -12.96 -9.11
N ALA A 839 27.66 -11.99 -9.56
CA ALA A 839 27.23 -11.90 -10.96
C ALA A 839 28.43 -11.80 -11.93
N SER A 840 28.34 -12.48 -13.09
CA SER A 840 29.41 -12.49 -14.09
C SER A 840 29.58 -11.12 -14.75
N VAL A 841 30.64 -10.39 -14.40
CA VAL A 841 30.90 -9.05 -14.97
C VAL A 841 31.07 -9.11 -16.48
N ASP A 842 31.76 -10.12 -17.03
CA ASP A 842 31.91 -10.26 -18.48
C ASP A 842 30.56 -10.51 -19.17
N GLY A 843 29.68 -11.31 -18.54
CA GLY A 843 28.32 -11.54 -19.03
C GLY A 843 27.48 -10.25 -19.02
N LEU A 844 27.55 -9.48 -17.92
CA LEU A 844 26.87 -8.19 -17.80
C LEU A 844 27.36 -7.18 -18.85
N ILE A 845 28.68 -7.14 -19.12
CA ILE A 845 29.24 -6.29 -20.18
C ILE A 845 28.73 -6.74 -21.55
N ASP A 846 28.67 -8.04 -21.80
CA ASP A 846 28.16 -8.60 -23.04
C ASP A 846 26.69 -8.22 -23.27
N ASP A 847 25.83 -8.45 -22.28
CA ASP A 847 24.41 -8.15 -22.32
C ASP A 847 24.17 -6.64 -22.52
N PHE A 848 24.85 -5.80 -21.74
CA PHE A 848 24.77 -4.35 -21.90
C PHE A 848 25.18 -3.92 -23.30
N CYS A 849 26.32 -4.39 -23.81
CA CYS A 849 26.78 -3.95 -25.12
C CYS A 849 25.84 -4.42 -26.24
N ASN A 850 25.29 -5.64 -26.13
CA ASN A 850 24.34 -6.17 -27.10
C ASN A 850 23.04 -5.34 -27.11
N ALA A 851 22.48 -5.01 -25.95
CA ALA A 851 21.25 -4.22 -25.85
C ALA A 851 21.48 -2.74 -26.19
N TYR A 852 22.57 -2.14 -25.70
CA TYR A 852 22.79 -0.70 -25.78
C TYR A 852 23.40 -0.25 -27.12
N PHE A 853 24.27 -1.06 -27.74
CA PHE A 853 24.89 -0.73 -29.03
C PHE A 853 24.32 -1.54 -30.21
N GLY A 854 23.47 -2.53 -29.97
CA GLY A 854 22.79 -3.30 -31.01
C GLY A 854 23.77 -3.90 -32.02
N VAL A 855 23.55 -3.61 -33.31
CA VAL A 855 24.39 -4.08 -34.42
C VAL A 855 25.87 -3.66 -34.32
N ALA A 856 26.21 -2.65 -33.51
CA ALA A 856 27.58 -2.21 -33.26
C ALA A 856 28.26 -2.90 -32.07
N ALA A 857 27.55 -3.73 -31.29
CA ALA A 857 28.04 -4.31 -30.05
C ALA A 857 29.42 -4.97 -30.19
N GLY A 858 29.64 -5.76 -31.25
CA GLY A 858 30.93 -6.42 -31.48
C GLY A 858 32.13 -5.48 -31.61
N GLU A 859 31.97 -4.30 -32.24
CA GLU A 859 33.04 -3.30 -32.34
C GLU A 859 33.26 -2.59 -31.00
N MET A 860 32.18 -2.24 -30.32
CA MET A 860 32.23 -1.52 -29.05
C MET A 860 32.84 -2.37 -27.93
N LYS A 861 32.53 -3.66 -27.88
CA LYS A 861 33.18 -4.61 -26.96
C LYS A 861 34.68 -4.73 -27.21
N GLN A 862 35.08 -4.83 -28.47
CA GLN A 862 36.50 -4.86 -28.81
C GLN A 862 37.21 -3.55 -28.49
N LEU A 863 36.53 -2.41 -28.65
CA LEU A 863 37.05 -1.10 -28.25
C LEU A 863 37.30 -1.06 -26.74
N LEU A 864 36.30 -1.39 -25.92
CA LEU A 864 36.42 -1.45 -24.46
C LEU A 864 37.56 -2.39 -24.02
N ALA A 865 37.65 -3.59 -24.59
CA ALA A 865 38.70 -4.55 -24.26
C ALA A 865 40.11 -4.05 -24.65
N THR A 866 40.23 -3.40 -25.82
CA THR A 866 41.51 -2.85 -26.29
C THR A 866 41.95 -1.69 -25.39
N GLU A 867 41.03 -0.77 -25.09
CA GLU A 867 41.27 0.37 -24.22
C GLU A 867 41.76 -0.05 -22.84
N ARG A 868 41.05 -0.98 -22.16
CA ARG A 868 41.45 -1.49 -20.84
C ARG A 868 42.82 -2.15 -20.86
N THR A 869 43.13 -2.92 -21.91
CA THR A 869 44.44 -3.55 -22.09
C THR A 869 45.57 -2.53 -22.25
N ASP A 870 45.31 -1.45 -23.02
CA ASP A 870 46.30 -0.42 -23.30
C ASP A 870 46.49 0.54 -22.12
N LEU A 871 45.43 0.85 -21.36
CA LEU A 871 45.53 1.59 -20.11
C LEU A 871 46.51 0.95 -19.12
N TYR A 872 46.49 -0.39 -19.01
CA TYR A 872 47.47 -1.10 -18.18
C TYR A 872 48.91 -0.87 -18.66
N LYS A 873 49.16 -0.83 -19.98
CA LYS A 873 50.50 -0.54 -20.53
C LYS A 873 50.93 0.89 -20.24
N ASN A 874 49.98 1.83 -20.21
CA ASN A 874 50.24 3.25 -19.97
C ASN A 874 50.80 3.54 -18.58
N ARG A 875 50.53 2.67 -17.60
CA ARG A 875 51.14 2.70 -16.26
C ARG A 875 52.67 2.81 -16.30
N ASN A 876 53.32 2.02 -17.16
CA ASN A 876 54.78 2.02 -17.25
C ASN A 876 55.29 3.17 -18.14
N ALA A 877 54.50 3.58 -19.13
CA ALA A 877 54.86 4.64 -20.07
C ALA A 877 54.81 6.06 -19.47
N SER A 878 54.01 6.27 -18.41
CA SER A 878 53.88 7.56 -17.72
C SER A 878 55.14 7.98 -16.97
N GLY A 879 56.01 7.02 -16.65
CA GLY A 879 57.17 7.25 -15.78
C GLY A 879 56.81 7.44 -14.30
N ASN A 880 55.54 7.31 -13.93
CA ASN A 880 55.07 7.38 -12.55
C ASN A 880 53.89 6.43 -12.33
N ALA A 881 54.21 5.18 -12.02
CA ALA A 881 53.24 4.09 -11.88
C ALA A 881 52.33 4.24 -10.65
N ASP A 882 52.74 5.03 -9.66
CA ASP A 882 52.04 5.18 -8.38
C ASP A 882 50.70 5.91 -8.50
N TRP A 883 50.54 6.71 -9.55
CA TRP A 883 49.32 7.48 -9.79
C TRP A 883 48.29 6.77 -10.67
N TYR A 884 48.69 5.70 -11.35
CA TYR A 884 47.78 4.97 -12.23
C TYR A 884 46.65 4.30 -11.41
N GLY A 885 45.41 4.71 -11.68
CA GLY A 885 44.21 4.22 -10.98
C GLY A 885 43.74 5.08 -9.81
N LEU A 886 44.49 6.13 -9.42
CA LEU A 886 44.01 7.16 -8.49
C LEU A 886 43.03 8.09 -9.20
N ILE A 887 42.07 8.63 -8.46
CA ILE A 887 41.01 9.51 -8.99
C ILE A 887 41.48 10.85 -9.59
N ASN A 888 42.76 11.20 -9.40
CA ASN A 888 43.42 12.40 -9.93
C ASN A 888 44.71 12.04 -10.70
N GLY A 889 44.90 10.76 -11.01
CA GLY A 889 46.14 10.26 -11.60
C GLY A 889 46.22 10.41 -13.11
N SER A 890 45.10 10.66 -13.80
CA SER A 890 45.09 10.67 -15.27
C SER A 890 45.84 11.85 -15.89
N GLU A 891 46.04 12.96 -15.17
CA GLU A 891 46.81 14.11 -15.67
C GLU A 891 48.24 13.68 -16.08
N LEU A 892 48.86 12.79 -15.30
CA LEU A 892 50.20 12.25 -15.59
C LEU A 892 50.19 11.27 -16.77
N LEU A 893 49.03 10.70 -17.10
CA LEU A 893 48.84 9.85 -18.28
C LEU A 893 48.60 10.67 -19.55
N PHE A 894 48.30 11.96 -19.44
CA PHE A 894 47.86 12.79 -20.56
C PHE A 894 49.02 13.28 -21.43
N ASN A 895 49.70 12.37 -22.11
CA ASN A 895 50.86 12.68 -22.93
C ASN A 895 51.06 11.69 -24.10
N LYS A 896 51.93 12.05 -25.04
CA LYS A 896 52.21 11.25 -26.26
C LYS A 896 52.84 9.88 -26.02
N LYS A 897 53.44 9.63 -24.85
CA LYS A 897 54.02 8.32 -24.50
C LYS A 897 52.94 7.33 -24.09
N CYS A 898 51.98 7.78 -23.28
CA CYS A 898 50.83 6.98 -22.85
C CYS A 898 49.76 6.88 -23.94
N PHE A 899 49.57 7.92 -24.75
CA PHE A 899 48.60 7.88 -25.85
C PHE A 899 49.27 8.20 -27.19
N PRO A 900 50.07 7.27 -27.77
CA PRO A 900 50.63 7.44 -29.10
C PRO A 900 49.52 7.63 -30.15
N LEU A 901 49.78 8.47 -31.15
CA LEU A 901 48.81 8.79 -32.20
C LEU A 901 48.25 7.53 -32.90
N ALA A 902 49.10 6.51 -33.11
CA ALA A 902 48.69 5.24 -33.71
C ALA A 902 47.65 4.49 -32.86
N THR A 903 47.82 4.47 -31.53
CA THR A 903 46.90 3.82 -30.59
C THR A 903 45.55 4.50 -30.60
N VAL A 904 45.52 5.84 -30.44
CA VAL A 904 44.25 6.57 -30.37
C VAL A 904 43.53 6.57 -31.72
N ASN A 905 44.25 6.64 -32.84
CA ASN A 905 43.66 6.41 -34.17
C ASN A 905 43.10 4.99 -34.33
N GLY A 906 43.70 4.00 -33.67
CA GLY A 906 43.17 2.63 -33.59
C GLY A 906 41.81 2.58 -32.91
N TYR A 907 41.64 3.26 -31.77
CA TYR A 907 40.35 3.40 -31.09
C TYR A 907 39.31 4.07 -31.99
N MET A 908 39.68 5.22 -32.58
CA MET A 908 38.77 5.96 -33.44
C MET A 908 38.41 5.20 -34.74
N LYS A 909 39.29 4.33 -35.24
CA LYS A 909 38.95 3.43 -36.35
C LYS A 909 37.85 2.43 -35.96
N ARG A 910 37.84 1.93 -34.72
CA ARG A 910 36.76 1.06 -34.21
C ARG A 910 35.45 1.83 -34.08
N ILE A 911 35.50 3.07 -33.59
CA ILE A 911 34.34 3.98 -33.59
C ILE A 911 33.78 4.16 -35.00
N ASP A 912 34.63 4.47 -35.98
CA ASP A 912 34.21 4.63 -37.39
C ASP A 912 33.57 3.34 -37.93
N ASN A 913 34.15 2.17 -37.63
CA ASN A 913 33.59 0.87 -38.02
C ASN A 913 32.22 0.60 -37.37
N ALA A 914 32.06 0.94 -36.09
CA ALA A 914 30.80 0.80 -35.36
C ALA A 914 29.71 1.66 -36.02
N LYS A 915 30.03 2.93 -36.32
CA LYS A 915 29.10 3.85 -37.01
C LYS A 915 28.76 3.36 -38.42
N ALA A 916 29.73 2.84 -39.16
CA ALA A 916 29.51 2.27 -40.49
C ALA A 916 28.60 1.03 -40.45
N LYS A 917 28.73 0.15 -39.44
CA LYS A 917 27.82 -0.99 -39.23
C LYS A 917 26.38 -0.55 -38.97
N VAL A 918 26.19 0.47 -38.12
CA VAL A 918 24.86 1.06 -37.85
C VAL A 918 24.26 1.66 -39.12
N GLN A 919 25.04 2.44 -39.88
CA GLN A 919 24.59 3.02 -41.14
C GLN A 919 24.21 1.95 -42.17
N ALA A 920 25.03 0.91 -42.33
CA ALA A 920 24.77 -0.19 -43.25
C ALA A 920 23.52 -0.98 -42.84
N ALA A 921 23.34 -1.26 -41.55
CA ALA A 921 22.14 -1.94 -41.05
C ALA A 921 20.87 -1.14 -41.36
N CYS A 922 20.89 0.18 -41.21
CA CYS A 922 19.78 1.05 -41.57
C CYS A 922 19.53 1.08 -43.08
N ALA A 923 20.60 1.22 -43.89
CA ALA A 923 20.50 1.22 -45.35
C ALA A 923 19.95 -0.11 -45.90
N ASN A 924 20.22 -1.22 -45.22
CA ASN A 924 19.72 -2.55 -45.57
C ASN A 924 18.32 -2.85 -45.00
N GLY A 925 17.72 -1.92 -44.23
CA GLY A 925 16.39 -2.09 -43.63
C GLY A 925 16.35 -2.97 -42.39
N ASN A 926 17.49 -3.31 -41.78
CA ASN A 926 17.56 -4.15 -40.57
C ASN A 926 17.19 -3.38 -39.29
N ILE A 927 17.36 -2.05 -39.28
CA ILE A 927 17.02 -1.16 -38.18
C ILE A 927 16.35 0.10 -38.70
N THR A 928 15.55 0.77 -37.86
CA THR A 928 14.87 2.00 -38.23
C THR A 928 15.82 3.21 -38.29
N VAL A 929 15.38 4.31 -38.91
CA VAL A 929 16.11 5.58 -38.91
C VAL A 929 16.27 6.13 -37.48
N ALA A 930 15.24 6.05 -36.66
CA ALA A 930 15.28 6.50 -35.28
C ALA A 930 16.27 5.66 -34.44
N GLU A 931 16.29 4.35 -34.65
CA GLU A 931 17.24 3.46 -33.99
C GLU A 931 18.69 3.72 -34.45
N ARG A 932 18.89 3.94 -35.76
CA ARG A 932 20.19 4.37 -36.30
C ARG A 932 20.70 5.61 -35.58
N ASP A 933 19.89 6.66 -35.52
CA ASP A 933 20.30 7.94 -34.93
C ASP A 933 20.60 7.80 -33.43
N ARG A 934 19.80 6.99 -32.72
CA ARG A 934 20.04 6.65 -31.32
C ARG A 934 21.38 5.91 -31.13
N LEU A 935 21.64 4.86 -31.91
CA LEU A 935 22.90 4.09 -31.83
C LEU A 935 24.12 4.94 -32.20
N LEU A 936 24.01 5.82 -33.21
CA LEU A 936 25.08 6.74 -33.58
C LEU A 936 25.40 7.72 -32.45
N ALA A 937 24.38 8.30 -31.80
CA ALA A 937 24.58 9.20 -30.66
C ALA A 937 25.29 8.49 -29.49
N ARG A 938 24.92 7.24 -29.19
CA ARG A 938 25.57 6.42 -28.15
C ARG A 938 27.04 6.16 -28.45
N ILE A 939 27.36 5.78 -29.69
CA ILE A 939 28.74 5.58 -30.14
C ILE A 939 29.52 6.91 -30.09
N ASP A 940 28.89 8.03 -30.45
CA ASP A 940 29.52 9.35 -30.42
C ASP A 940 29.82 9.82 -29.00
N ILE A 941 29.00 9.48 -28.00
CA ILE A 941 29.29 9.74 -26.58
C ILE A 941 30.58 9.02 -26.15
N GLU A 942 30.72 7.73 -26.45
CA GLU A 942 31.95 7.00 -26.09
C GLU A 942 33.17 7.44 -26.91
N SER A 943 32.96 8.04 -28.08
CA SER A 943 34.05 8.62 -28.88
C SER A 943 34.70 9.84 -28.21
N LEU A 944 33.99 10.53 -27.30
CA LEU A 944 34.44 11.80 -26.72
C LEU A 944 35.77 11.65 -25.98
N THR A 945 35.94 10.58 -25.20
CA THR A 945 37.19 10.24 -24.50
C THR A 945 38.38 10.26 -25.45
N PHE A 946 38.27 9.57 -26.60
CA PHE A 946 39.38 9.45 -27.55
C PHE A 946 39.58 10.69 -28.40
N ARG A 947 38.49 11.40 -28.75
CA ARG A 947 38.55 12.69 -29.46
C ARG A 947 39.23 13.75 -28.60
N TYR A 948 38.92 13.78 -27.31
CA TYR A 948 39.56 14.66 -26.34
C TYR A 948 41.08 14.39 -26.25
N ILE A 949 41.47 13.12 -26.09
CA ILE A 949 42.90 12.74 -26.10
C ILE A 949 43.56 13.16 -27.41
N LEU A 950 42.94 12.89 -28.56
CA LEU A 950 43.46 13.27 -29.87
C LEU A 950 43.73 14.77 -29.97
N VAL A 951 42.73 15.60 -29.70
CA VAL A 951 42.85 17.05 -29.90
C VAL A 951 43.79 17.70 -28.90
N SER A 952 43.78 17.22 -27.65
CA SER A 952 44.55 17.82 -26.56
C SER A 952 46.01 17.34 -26.49
N VAL A 953 46.30 16.08 -26.89
CA VAL A 953 47.68 15.54 -26.88
C VAL A 953 48.38 15.72 -28.22
N HIS A 954 47.65 15.66 -29.34
CA HIS A 954 48.22 15.68 -30.69
C HIS A 954 47.85 16.92 -31.52
N GLY A 955 46.93 17.76 -31.05
CA GLY A 955 46.51 18.98 -31.74
C GLY A 955 45.42 18.73 -32.79
N TYR A 956 45.42 19.50 -33.88
CA TYR A 956 44.42 19.39 -34.95
C TYR A 956 44.27 17.94 -35.45
N THR A 957 43.03 17.45 -35.55
CA THR A 957 42.73 16.12 -36.08
C THR A 957 41.63 16.15 -37.14
N ARG A 958 41.40 15.02 -37.82
CA ARG A 958 40.30 14.88 -38.78
C ARG A 958 38.90 14.97 -38.15
N TYR A 959 38.80 14.76 -36.84
CA TYR A 959 37.55 14.79 -36.10
C TYR A 959 37.27 16.17 -35.50
N ASP A 960 38.31 16.83 -35.02
CA ASP A 960 38.23 18.10 -34.30
C ASP A 960 39.31 19.07 -34.77
N LYS A 961 38.87 20.23 -35.25
CA LYS A 961 39.78 21.30 -35.72
C LYS A 961 40.48 22.02 -34.56
N SER A 962 39.86 22.02 -33.38
CA SER A 962 40.33 22.68 -32.16
C SER A 962 39.62 22.08 -30.95
N ILE A 963 40.12 22.37 -29.75
CA ILE A 963 39.44 22.00 -28.50
C ILE A 963 38.03 22.61 -28.42
N ASP A 964 37.82 23.82 -28.95
CA ASP A 964 36.49 24.43 -28.98
C ASP A 964 35.51 23.70 -29.90
N SER A 965 36.02 23.17 -31.03
CA SER A 965 35.21 22.33 -31.92
C SER A 965 34.78 21.04 -31.23
N PHE A 966 35.69 20.43 -30.47
CA PHE A 966 35.39 19.28 -29.63
C PHE A 966 34.34 19.62 -28.55
N LYS A 967 34.53 20.71 -27.80
CA LYS A 967 33.58 21.18 -26.77
C LYS A 967 32.19 21.42 -27.34
N ALA A 968 32.10 22.04 -28.51
CA ALA A 968 30.82 22.26 -29.19
C ALA A 968 30.14 20.92 -29.56
N PHE A 969 30.91 19.95 -30.04
CA PHE A 969 30.39 18.61 -30.34
C PHE A 969 29.95 17.87 -29.06
N ALA A 970 30.75 17.85 -28.01
CA ALA A 970 30.40 17.22 -26.73
C ALA A 970 29.11 17.81 -26.13
N ARG A 971 28.98 19.14 -26.15
CA ARG A 971 27.76 19.85 -25.70
C ARG A 971 26.54 19.49 -26.54
N SER A 972 26.70 19.23 -27.84
CA SER A 972 25.59 18.77 -28.69
C SER A 972 25.05 17.39 -28.31
N LEU A 973 25.82 16.62 -27.54
CA LEU A 973 25.44 15.30 -26.99
C LEU A 973 24.98 15.39 -25.52
N GLY A 974 24.87 16.59 -24.94
CA GLY A 974 24.50 16.79 -23.54
C GLY A 974 25.67 16.67 -22.54
N VAL A 975 26.91 16.49 -23.02
CA VAL A 975 28.10 16.44 -22.17
C VAL A 975 28.64 17.86 -21.99
N VAL A 976 28.44 18.44 -20.81
CA VAL A 976 28.84 19.82 -20.52
C VAL A 976 30.02 19.92 -19.53
N ALA A 977 30.21 18.91 -18.67
CA ALA A 977 31.39 18.76 -17.83
C ALA A 977 32.48 17.97 -18.55
N LEU A 978 33.64 18.59 -18.77
CA LEU A 978 34.75 18.01 -19.54
C LEU A 978 36.07 17.90 -18.75
N GLY A 979 36.13 18.43 -17.52
CA GLY A 979 37.35 18.43 -16.71
C GLY A 979 38.17 19.73 -16.74
N GLU A 980 37.70 20.80 -17.38
CA GLU A 980 38.32 22.11 -17.19
C GLU A 980 37.78 22.72 -15.88
N THR A 981 38.60 22.66 -14.82
CA THR A 981 38.41 23.24 -13.47
C THR A 981 37.31 22.62 -12.58
N VAL A 982 37.66 21.54 -11.86
CA VAL A 982 37.10 21.24 -10.52
C VAL A 982 38.13 21.51 -9.41
N ALA A 983 39.40 21.75 -9.76
CA ALA A 983 40.39 22.30 -8.84
C ALA A 983 40.45 23.82 -9.01
N ASN A 984 39.77 24.53 -8.11
CA ASN A 984 40.18 25.85 -7.64
C ASN A 984 40.30 25.77 -6.12
#